data_AF-A0A6B1EZJ9-F1
#
_entry.id   AF-A0A6B1EZJ9-F1
#
_cell.length_a   1.000
_cell.length_b   1.000
_cell.length_c   1.000
_cell.angle_alpha   90.00
_cell.angle_beta   90.00
_cell.angle_gamma   90.00
#
_symmetry.space_group_name_H-M   'P 1'
#
loop_
_entity.id
_entity.type
_entity.pdbx_description
1 polymer ?
#
loop_
_entity_poly.entity_id
_entity_poly.type
_entity_poly.pdbx_seq_one_letter_code
_entity_poly.pdbx_strand_id
1 'polypeptide(L)'
;MRRNLKKILITVLVVWVLGLPTVQAEEAHMLLRWKNGGNLPGQLQESSAGTIRWASPYFLDDLVVDIDVLNSVVFPKTPNPATETFRVRTVSGDVWIADLIGSDDNTFLFSSKRHGQFRVKRAAVRSLEHRNHSNLLFDGSQLTNWKSPTTKKDIDDLIPLVLHESSYNWHQDNWHQDNEGHPRTSRNRAKLFHAFKWPKHFEIDLALAFTGHPPNFTFAFGKDLYQALRLEVWSDKLVAVQGTLLQPVLTIQPEQHELHLRLTYDESVGVLRVFDFTGNLLLELEGVKPTVKESGVYIQNRGKGLTVRALKVYRQPTAEPTSQQVDFSKPRVYMMNGQIVQGELFVQKDNTYVLDTDGTRQDIDPQQVSRIVQPGIPSAALDQSVTLKYPDEVVLRGKVTEINSERVILQTAFADDPVTCSLAGASRLHFDTKHETNGTIQNTDMLFHATGNLRGRVLFTENRGILSTQWESLGALKPVRLANNRAAHIRRFLQPTSKASGHFDTAQFPHALHLQTGETFPCQITDYDGKTISFQSSFISAQHLDSATIKAFEFSDRTSVPSIDNIHTTNRRHSITLTLTEGENLPQNHKIKVFEISKDGKKKAITGDFNLIKSKDGAMLLIRNNKGPGKAPNPDWMELPNPDWMELPNPDWMEFPTALHKPKTNKLDKELERALTVPRFNRDHPPNHILVANTDDMMRGKFLGLNGQMLQFDSKLRKFSVPIDRVARIVDVSDNTLQSSALGKDESDKQEPLLLKAESRKFPKAIQSEVRVTLTDGSMLIFEPLEVQEGKLIGRSSIYGEVSVPLSSIEYLYLGEKAKSFKAAFEKWNIRPAKEPAYGDNP
;
A
#
# COMPACT_ATOMS: atom_id res chain seq x y z
N MET A 1 1.22 53.41 -33.45
CA MET A 1 1.31 51.92 -33.51
C MET A 1 2.50 51.32 -32.75
N ARG A 2 3.67 51.96 -32.61
CA ARG A 2 4.86 51.39 -31.92
C ARG A 2 4.88 51.44 -30.37
N ARG A 3 3.93 52.14 -29.72
CA ARG A 3 3.94 52.34 -28.26
C ARG A 3 3.06 51.33 -27.48
N ASN A 4 2.16 50.62 -28.16
CA ASN A 4 1.33 49.55 -27.58
C ASN A 4 1.96 48.16 -27.66
N LEU A 5 2.97 47.94 -28.51
CA LEU A 5 3.67 46.66 -28.59
C LEU A 5 4.59 46.38 -27.38
N LYS A 6 5.18 47.42 -26.78
CA LYS A 6 6.07 47.27 -25.61
C LYS A 6 5.33 46.97 -24.31
N LYS A 7 4.07 47.37 -24.17
CA LYS A 7 3.26 47.05 -22.98
C LYS A 7 2.74 45.61 -23.03
N ILE A 8 2.34 45.12 -24.20
CA ILE A 8 1.88 43.73 -24.38
C ILE A 8 3.02 42.73 -24.18
N LEU A 9 4.26 43.07 -24.57
CA LEU A 9 5.41 42.17 -24.38
C LEU A 9 5.87 42.05 -22.91
N ILE A 10 5.64 43.07 -22.08
CA ILE A 10 6.02 43.04 -20.65
C ILE A 10 4.94 42.34 -19.81
N THR A 11 3.66 42.41 -20.20
CA THR A 11 2.58 41.68 -19.49
C THR A 11 2.62 40.17 -19.77
N VAL A 12 3.09 39.74 -20.96
CA VAL A 12 3.26 38.31 -21.26
C VAL A 12 4.50 37.71 -20.56
N LEU A 13 5.53 38.51 -20.27
CA LEU A 13 6.74 38.04 -19.56
C LEU A 13 6.55 37.91 -18.04
N VAL A 14 5.67 38.72 -17.42
CA VAL A 14 5.41 38.68 -15.97
C VAL A 14 4.41 37.58 -15.57
N VAL A 15 3.59 37.09 -16.51
CA VAL A 15 2.67 35.96 -16.29
C VAL A 15 3.35 34.59 -16.46
N TRP A 16 4.59 34.56 -16.98
CA TRP A 16 5.39 33.32 -17.06
C TRP A 16 6.33 33.08 -15.86
N VAL A 17 6.42 34.03 -14.91
CA VAL A 17 7.35 33.96 -13.76
C VAL A 17 6.63 33.83 -12.42
N LEU A 18 5.30 33.94 -12.37
CA LEU A 18 4.53 33.84 -11.12
C LEU A 18 3.44 32.78 -11.22
N GLY A 19 3.68 31.65 -10.57
CA GLY A 19 2.60 30.74 -10.16
C GLY A 19 2.24 29.63 -11.13
N LEU A 20 3.22 28.85 -11.59
CA LEU A 20 2.97 27.41 -11.60
C LEU A 20 3.01 26.99 -10.13
N PRO A 21 1.93 26.48 -9.52
CA PRO A 21 2.13 25.64 -8.37
C PRO A 21 3.13 24.59 -8.87
N THR A 22 4.26 24.46 -8.21
CA THR A 22 4.94 23.18 -8.18
C THR A 22 3.92 22.24 -7.53
N VAL A 23 2.98 21.74 -8.33
CA VAL A 23 2.58 20.36 -8.24
C VAL A 23 3.94 19.68 -8.28
N GLN A 24 4.44 19.29 -7.11
CA GLN A 24 5.37 18.19 -7.03
C GLN A 24 4.70 17.13 -7.90
N ALA A 25 5.17 17.02 -9.15
CA ALA A 25 4.80 15.91 -9.99
C ALA A 25 5.11 14.72 -9.10
N GLU A 26 4.06 14.01 -8.71
CA GLU A 26 4.15 12.83 -7.88
C GLU A 26 5.04 11.89 -8.67
N GLU A 27 6.35 11.96 -8.41
CA GLU A 27 7.34 11.16 -9.10
C GLU A 27 6.88 9.73 -8.87
N ALA A 28 6.41 9.08 -9.93
CA ALA A 28 5.91 7.73 -9.85
C ALA A 28 7.14 6.85 -9.55
N HIS A 29 7.48 6.74 -8.27
CA HIS A 29 8.65 6.06 -7.80
C HIS A 29 8.39 4.55 -7.88
N MET A 30 9.42 3.79 -8.23
CA MET A 30 9.37 2.34 -8.05
C MET A 30 9.29 2.05 -6.55
N LEU A 31 8.70 0.91 -6.20
CA LEU A 31 8.51 0.50 -4.81
C LEU A 31 9.11 -0.87 -4.56
N LEU A 32 10.10 -0.94 -3.67
CA LEU A 32 10.65 -2.19 -3.18
C LEU A 32 9.80 -2.71 -2.01
N ARG A 33 9.44 -3.99 -2.02
CA ARG A 33 8.60 -4.63 -1.00
C ARG A 33 9.29 -5.84 -0.38
N TRP A 34 9.22 -5.94 0.94
CA TRP A 34 9.70 -7.08 1.73
C TRP A 34 8.58 -8.09 1.96
N LYS A 35 8.94 -9.36 2.20
CA LYS A 35 7.98 -10.42 2.58
C LYS A 35 7.28 -10.15 3.91
N ASN A 36 7.87 -9.31 4.77
CA ASN A 36 7.30 -8.92 6.07
C ASN A 36 6.32 -7.72 6.01
N GLY A 37 5.97 -7.25 4.80
CA GLY A 37 5.06 -6.13 4.59
C GLY A 37 5.74 -4.75 4.52
N GLY A 38 7.03 -4.65 4.87
CA GLY A 38 7.79 -3.41 4.72
C GLY A 38 7.93 -2.99 3.25
N ASN A 39 8.01 -1.69 3.01
CA ASN A 39 8.19 -1.13 1.68
C ASN A 39 9.06 0.12 1.69
N LEU A 40 9.67 0.43 0.55
CA LEU A 40 10.57 1.57 0.40
C LEU A 40 10.52 2.10 -1.04
N PRO A 41 10.14 3.37 -1.26
CA PRO A 41 10.19 3.98 -2.59
C PRO A 41 11.64 4.28 -2.98
N GLY A 42 11.91 4.29 -4.28
CA GLY A 42 13.23 4.60 -4.81
C GLY A 42 13.41 4.17 -6.26
N GLN A 43 14.65 3.85 -6.59
CA GLN A 43 15.09 3.43 -7.92
C GLN A 43 15.98 2.20 -7.82
N LEU A 44 15.73 1.25 -8.70
CA LEU A 44 16.57 0.08 -8.89
C LEU A 44 17.90 0.48 -9.54
N GLN A 45 19.01 0.01 -8.97
CA GLN A 45 20.35 0.21 -9.49
C GLN A 45 20.91 -1.11 -10.05
N GLU A 46 22.07 -1.05 -10.67
CA GLU A 46 22.82 -2.25 -11.06
C GLU A 46 23.09 -3.13 -9.84
N SER A 47 22.62 -4.38 -9.88
CA SER A 47 22.68 -5.31 -8.77
C SER A 47 23.32 -6.64 -9.18
N SER A 48 24.05 -7.24 -8.25
CA SER A 48 24.68 -8.56 -8.41
C SER A 48 23.66 -9.68 -8.21
N ALA A 49 23.96 -10.86 -8.77
CA ALA A 49 23.16 -12.07 -8.56
C ALA A 49 22.87 -12.31 -7.07
N GLY A 50 21.60 -12.55 -6.74
CA GLY A 50 21.12 -12.78 -5.36
C GLY A 50 20.87 -11.52 -4.52
N THR A 51 21.17 -10.32 -5.03
CA THR A 51 20.96 -9.07 -4.30
C THR A 51 20.24 -8.02 -5.13
N ILE A 52 19.60 -7.06 -4.46
CA ILE A 52 19.01 -5.86 -5.05
C ILE A 52 19.71 -4.64 -4.46
N ARG A 53 20.25 -3.78 -5.33
CA ARG A 53 20.78 -2.47 -4.99
C ARG A 53 19.72 -1.41 -5.28
N TRP A 54 19.40 -0.60 -4.27
CA TRP A 54 18.26 0.30 -4.28
C TRP A 54 18.64 1.68 -3.77
N ALA A 55 18.49 2.69 -4.63
CA ALA A 55 18.67 4.08 -4.26
C ALA A 55 17.34 4.63 -3.74
N SER A 56 17.29 5.02 -2.47
CA SER A 56 16.08 5.62 -1.86
C SER A 56 16.37 7.05 -1.42
N PRO A 57 15.44 8.00 -1.63
CA PRO A 57 15.65 9.37 -1.19
C PRO A 57 15.62 9.55 0.34
N TYR A 58 15.32 8.49 1.11
CA TYR A 58 15.40 8.49 2.57
C TYR A 58 16.80 8.10 3.10
N PHE A 59 17.71 7.70 2.21
CA PHE A 59 19.07 7.28 2.56
C PHE A 59 20.10 8.07 1.75
N LEU A 60 21.29 8.26 2.33
CA LEU A 60 22.43 8.87 1.63
C LEU A 60 23.27 7.83 0.87
N ASP A 61 23.10 6.56 1.20
CA ASP A 61 23.78 5.41 0.61
C ASP A 61 22.76 4.51 -0.08
N ASP A 62 23.19 3.79 -1.11
CA ASP A 62 22.36 2.76 -1.73
C ASP A 62 22.19 1.58 -0.77
N LEU A 63 20.95 1.10 -0.67
CA LEU A 63 20.62 -0.08 0.10
C LEU A 63 20.90 -1.33 -0.74
N VAL A 64 21.72 -2.25 -0.23
CA VAL A 64 21.97 -3.56 -0.85
C VAL A 64 21.33 -4.64 0.01
N VAL A 65 20.34 -5.34 -0.55
CA VAL A 65 19.48 -6.30 0.16
C VAL A 65 19.52 -7.66 -0.52
N ASP A 66 19.53 -8.73 0.27
CA ASP A 66 19.32 -10.10 -0.20
C ASP A 66 17.92 -10.26 -0.84
N ILE A 67 17.86 -10.92 -2.00
CA ILE A 67 16.59 -11.17 -2.72
C ILE A 67 15.63 -12.06 -1.91
N ASP A 68 16.13 -12.89 -0.99
CA ASP A 68 15.33 -13.86 -0.25
C ASP A 68 14.37 -13.24 0.76
N VAL A 69 14.69 -12.04 1.25
CA VAL A 69 13.82 -11.29 2.18
C VAL A 69 12.81 -10.41 1.44
N LEU A 70 13.01 -10.24 0.12
CA LEU A 70 12.19 -9.37 -0.72
C LEU A 70 10.99 -10.14 -1.27
N ASN A 71 9.87 -9.44 -1.37
CA ASN A 71 8.67 -9.93 -2.03
C ASN A 71 8.64 -9.48 -3.50
N SER A 72 8.84 -8.19 -3.78
CA SER A 72 8.79 -7.69 -5.16
C SER A 72 9.39 -6.30 -5.33
N VAL A 73 9.73 -5.98 -6.57
CA VAL A 73 9.82 -4.61 -7.10
C VAL A 73 8.52 -4.31 -7.85
N VAL A 74 7.86 -3.22 -7.48
CA VAL A 74 6.66 -2.72 -8.18
C VAL A 74 7.04 -1.52 -9.02
N PHE A 75 6.72 -1.59 -10.30
CA PHE A 75 7.01 -0.53 -11.26
C PHE A 75 5.80 0.37 -11.49
N PRO A 76 6.00 1.65 -11.83
CA PRO A 76 4.93 2.53 -12.27
C PRO A 76 4.17 1.94 -13.46
N LYS A 77 2.84 2.11 -13.48
CA LYS A 77 2.01 1.67 -14.61
C LYS A 77 2.21 2.60 -15.80
N THR A 78 3.22 2.33 -16.61
CA THR A 78 3.42 3.00 -17.90
C THR A 78 2.90 2.09 -19.04
N PRO A 79 1.89 2.52 -19.81
CA PRO A 79 1.40 1.73 -20.93
C PRO A 79 2.50 1.61 -22.01
N ASN A 80 2.96 0.38 -22.27
CA ASN A 80 3.86 0.09 -23.37
C ASN A 80 3.43 -1.22 -24.07
N PRO A 81 2.26 -1.25 -24.73
CA PRO A 81 1.68 -2.48 -25.27
C PRO A 81 2.57 -3.07 -26.36
N ALA A 82 2.73 -4.39 -26.35
CA ALA A 82 3.44 -5.10 -27.41
C ALA A 82 2.68 -4.99 -28.75
N THR A 83 3.41 -4.86 -29.85
CA THR A 83 2.89 -4.72 -31.23
C THR A 83 3.12 -5.94 -32.10
N GLU A 84 3.92 -6.88 -31.62
CA GLU A 84 4.35 -8.09 -32.32
C GLU A 84 3.18 -9.08 -32.51
N THR A 85 3.37 -10.00 -33.45
CA THR A 85 2.30 -10.78 -34.09
C THR A 85 1.75 -11.88 -33.20
N PHE A 86 2.63 -12.65 -32.54
CA PHE A 86 2.24 -13.87 -31.84
C PHE A 86 2.30 -13.69 -30.33
N ARG A 87 1.27 -14.19 -29.64
CA ARG A 87 1.35 -14.54 -28.22
C ARG A 87 1.83 -15.98 -28.13
N VAL A 88 2.95 -16.19 -27.46
CA VAL A 88 3.58 -17.50 -27.28
C VAL A 88 3.33 -17.99 -25.87
N ARG A 89 2.98 -19.27 -25.71
CA ARG A 89 2.85 -19.94 -24.42
C ARG A 89 3.75 -21.15 -24.35
N THR A 90 4.39 -21.36 -23.20
CA THR A 90 5.20 -22.55 -22.94
C THR A 90 4.44 -23.61 -22.18
N VAL A 91 5.03 -24.80 -22.12
CA VAL A 91 4.58 -25.92 -21.27
C VAL A 91 4.73 -25.62 -19.77
N SER A 92 5.60 -24.67 -19.40
CA SER A 92 5.80 -24.17 -18.02
C SER A 92 4.85 -23.04 -17.61
N GLY A 93 4.01 -22.56 -18.53
CA GLY A 93 3.04 -21.50 -18.27
C GLY A 93 3.60 -20.07 -18.42
N ASP A 94 4.80 -19.92 -18.98
CA ASP A 94 5.33 -18.62 -19.38
C ASP A 94 4.58 -18.11 -20.62
N VAL A 95 4.41 -16.79 -20.70
CA VAL A 95 3.70 -16.12 -21.79
C VAL A 95 4.51 -14.90 -22.23
N TRP A 96 4.79 -14.78 -23.52
CA TRP A 96 5.37 -13.57 -24.12
C TRP A 96 4.72 -13.21 -25.45
N ILE A 97 5.05 -12.02 -25.95
CA ILE A 97 4.57 -11.51 -27.24
C ILE A 97 5.80 -11.23 -28.12
N ALA A 98 5.85 -11.83 -29.30
CA ALA A 98 6.98 -11.75 -30.22
C ALA A 98 6.59 -12.08 -31.66
N ASP A 99 7.46 -11.75 -32.60
CA ASP A 99 7.42 -12.23 -33.97
C ASP A 99 8.27 -13.50 -34.10
N LEU A 100 7.77 -14.52 -34.80
CA LEU A 100 8.54 -15.70 -35.16
C LEU A 100 9.33 -15.40 -36.43
N ILE A 101 10.66 -15.33 -36.33
CA ILE A 101 11.54 -14.90 -37.43
C ILE A 101 12.43 -16.01 -37.99
N GLY A 102 12.44 -17.18 -37.34
CA GLY A 102 13.17 -18.33 -37.83
C GLY A 102 12.91 -19.57 -36.99
N SER A 103 13.26 -20.74 -37.52
CA SER A 103 13.21 -21.99 -36.77
C SER A 103 14.09 -23.07 -37.39
N ASP A 104 14.55 -24.00 -36.57
CA ASP A 104 15.20 -25.25 -36.99
C ASP A 104 14.53 -26.45 -36.30
N ASP A 105 15.12 -27.63 -36.43
CA ASP A 105 14.58 -28.88 -35.88
C ASP A 105 14.38 -28.83 -34.35
N ASN A 106 15.16 -28.01 -33.64
CA ASN A 106 15.19 -28.00 -32.18
C ASN A 106 14.70 -26.67 -31.58
N THR A 107 14.73 -25.57 -32.32
CA THR A 107 14.49 -24.23 -31.78
C THR A 107 13.61 -23.34 -32.66
N PHE A 108 12.95 -22.40 -32.01
CA PHE A 108 12.34 -21.22 -32.60
C PHE A 108 13.19 -19.99 -32.28
N LEU A 109 13.36 -19.11 -33.27
CA LEU A 109 13.97 -17.79 -33.10
C LEU A 109 12.88 -16.73 -33.07
N PHE A 110 12.74 -16.07 -31.93
CA PHE A 110 11.78 -14.99 -31.72
C PHE A 110 12.45 -13.62 -31.73
N SER A 111 11.69 -12.60 -32.12
CA SER A 111 12.05 -11.20 -32.01
C SER A 111 10.97 -10.44 -31.23
N SER A 112 11.37 -9.74 -30.17
CA SER A 112 10.50 -8.88 -29.38
C SER A 112 11.17 -7.54 -29.09
N LYS A 113 10.41 -6.47 -29.09
CA LYS A 113 10.89 -5.14 -28.64
C LYS A 113 11.27 -5.15 -27.16
N ARG A 114 10.58 -5.94 -26.34
CA ARG A 114 10.86 -6.05 -24.89
C ARG A 114 12.01 -7.00 -24.57
N HIS A 115 12.19 -8.03 -25.38
CA HIS A 115 13.09 -9.14 -25.05
C HIS A 115 14.26 -9.33 -26.03
N GLY A 116 14.35 -8.49 -27.07
CA GLY A 116 15.32 -8.66 -28.15
C GLY A 116 15.05 -9.92 -28.96
N GLN A 117 16.10 -10.47 -29.56
CA GLN A 117 16.06 -11.75 -30.26
C GLN A 117 16.58 -12.86 -29.36
N PHE A 118 15.86 -13.98 -29.28
CA PHE A 118 16.24 -15.11 -28.44
C PHE A 118 15.75 -16.44 -29.03
N ARG A 119 16.53 -17.50 -28.79
CA ARG A 119 16.21 -18.87 -29.20
C ARG A 119 15.48 -19.60 -28.09
N VAL A 120 14.46 -20.34 -28.47
CA VAL A 120 13.59 -21.10 -27.57
C VAL A 120 13.52 -22.53 -28.05
N LYS A 121 13.65 -23.50 -27.13
CA LYS A 121 13.46 -24.92 -27.42
C LYS A 121 12.06 -25.13 -27.99
N ARG A 122 11.98 -25.78 -29.14
CA ARG A 122 10.72 -26.14 -29.81
C ARG A 122 9.80 -26.88 -28.85
N ALA A 123 10.32 -27.93 -28.21
CA ALA A 123 9.64 -28.71 -27.19
C ALA A 123 9.11 -27.91 -25.97
N ALA A 124 9.64 -26.71 -25.69
CA ALA A 124 9.15 -25.89 -24.60
C ALA A 124 7.92 -25.05 -24.98
N VAL A 125 7.65 -24.85 -26.28
CA VAL A 125 6.53 -24.04 -26.76
C VAL A 125 5.28 -24.90 -26.88
N ARG A 126 4.23 -24.56 -26.13
CA ARG A 126 2.92 -25.23 -26.21
C ARG A 126 2.09 -24.71 -27.37
N SER A 127 2.10 -23.38 -27.55
CA SER A 127 1.31 -22.75 -28.62
C SER A 127 1.85 -21.38 -29.00
N LEU A 128 1.68 -21.03 -30.28
CA LEU A 128 1.80 -19.67 -30.78
C LEU A 128 0.44 -19.24 -31.31
N GLU A 129 0.00 -18.03 -30.99
CA GLU A 129 -1.34 -17.55 -31.34
C GLU A 129 -1.25 -16.16 -31.93
N HIS A 130 -1.76 -16.01 -33.15
CA HIS A 130 -1.81 -14.73 -33.81
C HIS A 130 -2.74 -13.79 -33.05
N ARG A 131 -2.26 -12.60 -32.68
CA ARG A 131 -2.99 -11.67 -31.82
C ARG A 131 -4.14 -10.98 -32.54
N ASN A 132 -4.00 -10.74 -33.84
CA ASN A 132 -5.00 -10.12 -34.68
C ASN A 132 -5.65 -11.17 -35.59
N HIS A 133 -6.64 -11.90 -35.09
CA HIS A 133 -7.37 -12.87 -35.89
C HIS A 133 -8.75 -12.33 -36.24
N SER A 134 -8.99 -12.08 -37.53
CA SER A 134 -10.26 -11.54 -38.04
C SER A 134 -11.50 -12.39 -37.69
N ASN A 135 -11.33 -13.70 -37.52
CA ASN A 135 -12.40 -14.63 -37.18
C ASN A 135 -12.54 -14.91 -35.67
N LEU A 136 -11.60 -14.48 -34.83
CA LEU A 136 -11.72 -14.65 -33.38
C LEU A 136 -12.77 -13.67 -32.84
N LEU A 137 -13.89 -14.19 -32.36
CA LEU A 137 -14.97 -13.40 -31.78
C LEU A 137 -14.74 -13.10 -30.29
N PHE A 138 -14.18 -14.08 -29.56
CA PHE A 138 -13.95 -13.96 -28.14
C PHE A 138 -12.84 -14.92 -27.68
N ASP A 139 -11.94 -14.43 -26.82
CA ASP A 139 -10.98 -15.24 -26.07
C ASP A 139 -11.26 -15.08 -24.57
N GLY A 140 -12.00 -16.02 -23.99
CA GLY A 140 -12.30 -16.09 -22.57
C GLY A 140 -11.27 -16.88 -21.75
N SER A 141 -10.13 -17.25 -22.35
CA SER A 141 -9.03 -17.92 -21.65
C SER A 141 -8.31 -16.98 -20.66
N GLN A 142 -8.64 -15.69 -20.65
CA GLN A 142 -8.03 -14.65 -19.82
C GLN A 142 -9.12 -13.88 -19.06
N LEU A 143 -8.95 -13.71 -17.75
CA LEU A 143 -9.99 -13.08 -16.91
C LEU A 143 -10.30 -11.63 -17.33
N THR A 144 -9.30 -10.89 -17.80
CA THR A 144 -9.42 -9.49 -18.24
C THR A 144 -10.36 -9.30 -19.44
N ASN A 145 -10.59 -10.33 -20.25
CA ASN A 145 -11.49 -10.27 -21.40
C ASN A 145 -12.97 -10.41 -21.00
N TRP A 146 -13.27 -10.80 -19.76
CA TRP A 146 -14.63 -10.95 -19.25
C TRP A 146 -15.16 -9.62 -18.71
N LYS A 147 -15.91 -8.88 -19.53
CA LYS A 147 -16.58 -7.65 -19.11
C LYS A 147 -17.76 -7.94 -18.16
N SER A 148 -17.85 -7.20 -17.05
CA SER A 148 -19.05 -7.21 -16.21
C SER A 148 -20.21 -6.48 -16.92
N PRO A 149 -21.47 -6.95 -16.83
CA PRO A 149 -22.62 -6.13 -17.16
C PRO A 149 -22.77 -5.02 -16.11
N THR A 150 -22.25 -3.83 -16.38
CA THR A 150 -22.56 -2.63 -15.58
C THR A 150 -24.02 -2.26 -15.80
N THR A 151 -24.86 -2.46 -14.80
CA THR A 151 -26.22 -1.93 -14.80
C THR A 151 -26.17 -0.41 -14.68
N LYS A 152 -26.83 0.32 -15.58
CA LYS A 152 -26.91 1.80 -15.62
C LYS A 152 -27.41 2.48 -14.34
N LYS A 153 -27.83 1.73 -13.31
CA LYS A 153 -28.38 2.28 -12.06
C LYS A 153 -27.32 2.69 -11.04
N ASP A 154 -26.04 2.36 -11.28
CA ASP A 154 -24.92 2.65 -10.37
C ASP A 154 -24.07 3.88 -10.78
N ILE A 155 -24.43 4.58 -11.88
CA ILE A 155 -23.57 5.62 -12.48
C ILE A 155 -23.90 7.05 -11.98
N ASP A 156 -25.07 7.29 -11.37
CA ASP A 156 -25.45 8.64 -10.94
C ASP A 156 -24.83 9.07 -9.59
N ASP A 157 -24.14 8.18 -8.87
CA ASP A 157 -23.64 8.45 -7.50
C ASP A 157 -22.12 8.59 -7.36
N LEU A 158 -21.34 8.71 -8.45
CA LEU A 158 -19.88 8.83 -8.35
C LEU A 158 -19.32 10.06 -9.07
N ILE A 159 -19.06 11.10 -8.27
CA ILE A 159 -18.12 12.18 -8.56
C ILE A 159 -16.69 11.57 -8.64
N PRO A 160 -15.83 11.99 -9.59
CA PRO A 160 -14.55 11.33 -9.83
C PRO A 160 -13.47 11.84 -8.87
N LEU A 161 -13.06 10.98 -7.92
CA LEU A 161 -11.82 11.13 -7.15
C LEU A 161 -10.84 10.04 -7.57
N VAL A 162 -9.77 10.49 -8.21
CA VAL A 162 -8.56 9.73 -8.56
C VAL A 162 -7.78 9.44 -7.27
N LEU A 163 -7.11 8.27 -7.21
CA LEU A 163 -6.24 7.71 -6.14
C LEU A 163 -6.87 6.58 -5.29
N HIS A 164 -6.89 5.35 -5.84
CA HIS A 164 -6.53 4.08 -5.17
C HIS A 164 -6.92 2.91 -6.08
N GLU A 165 -5.97 2.31 -6.80
CA GLU A 165 -6.18 0.98 -7.40
C GLU A 165 -5.95 -0.10 -6.34
N SER A 166 -6.88 -0.15 -5.39
CA SER A 166 -7.22 -1.35 -4.67
C SER A 166 -8.73 -1.54 -4.79
N SER A 167 -9.10 -2.55 -5.58
CA SER A 167 -10.36 -3.31 -5.45
C SER A 167 -11.69 -2.56 -5.53
N TYR A 168 -12.12 -2.10 -6.71
CA TYR A 168 -13.54 -1.85 -6.97
C TYR A 168 -13.94 -2.24 -8.40
N ASN A 169 -14.30 -3.52 -8.59
CA ASN A 169 -15.11 -4.03 -9.71
C ASN A 169 -16.02 -5.16 -9.19
N TRP A 170 -17.00 -4.79 -8.35
CA TRP A 170 -17.84 -5.66 -7.50
C TRP A 170 -18.92 -6.48 -8.23
N HIS A 171 -18.59 -7.03 -9.41
CA HIS A 171 -19.39 -8.05 -10.10
C HIS A 171 -18.53 -9.20 -10.67
N GLN A 172 -17.20 -9.18 -10.46
CA GLN A 172 -16.24 -10.25 -10.79
C GLN A 172 -15.76 -11.05 -9.54
N ASP A 173 -16.25 -10.74 -8.34
CA ASP A 173 -15.69 -11.07 -7.00
C ASP A 173 -15.38 -12.54 -6.66
N ASN A 174 -15.62 -13.49 -7.56
CA ASN A 174 -15.42 -14.92 -7.32
C ASN A 174 -14.45 -15.58 -8.28
N TRP A 175 -14.00 -14.88 -9.30
CA TRP A 175 -13.01 -15.36 -10.24
C TRP A 175 -11.73 -14.54 -10.08
N HIS A 176 -10.59 -15.21 -10.04
CA HIS A 176 -9.26 -14.61 -9.97
C HIS A 176 -8.38 -15.20 -11.07
N GLN A 177 -7.32 -14.49 -11.44
CA GLN A 177 -6.30 -15.02 -12.35
C GLN A 177 -5.48 -16.08 -11.62
N ASP A 178 -5.22 -17.22 -12.27
CA ASP A 178 -4.14 -18.11 -11.84
C ASP A 178 -2.77 -17.59 -12.31
N ASN A 179 -1.70 -18.37 -12.08
CA ASN A 179 -0.34 -17.98 -12.43
C ASN A 179 -0.11 -17.79 -13.95
N GLU A 180 -1.05 -18.23 -14.79
CA GLU A 180 -1.03 -18.15 -16.26
C GLU A 180 -2.07 -17.14 -16.79
N GLY A 181 -2.73 -16.39 -15.89
CA GLY A 181 -3.76 -15.40 -16.24
C GLY A 181 -5.16 -15.99 -16.46
N HIS A 182 -5.32 -17.31 -16.28
CA HIS A 182 -6.58 -17.99 -16.54
C HIS A 182 -7.64 -17.66 -15.49
N PRO A 183 -8.92 -17.50 -15.89
CA PRO A 183 -10.02 -17.41 -14.93
C PRO A 183 -10.09 -18.67 -14.07
N ARG A 184 -9.90 -18.50 -12.75
CA ARG A 184 -10.02 -19.55 -11.74
C ARG A 184 -10.98 -19.17 -10.62
N THR A 185 -11.71 -20.14 -10.11
CA THR A 185 -12.57 -19.98 -8.93
C THR A 185 -12.60 -21.26 -8.10
N SER A 186 -12.69 -21.12 -6.78
CA SER A 186 -13.06 -22.20 -5.84
C SER A 186 -14.49 -22.03 -5.30
N ARG A 187 -15.17 -20.92 -5.64
CA ARG A 187 -16.48 -20.60 -5.06
C ARG A 187 -17.60 -21.26 -5.87
N ASN A 188 -18.42 -22.05 -5.19
CA ASN A 188 -19.62 -22.60 -5.79
C ASN A 188 -20.57 -21.46 -6.22
N ARG A 189 -21.20 -21.62 -7.38
CA ARG A 189 -22.10 -20.66 -8.04
C ARG A 189 -21.43 -19.38 -8.56
N ALA A 190 -20.10 -19.33 -8.61
CA ALA A 190 -19.39 -18.27 -9.32
C ALA A 190 -19.71 -18.32 -10.82
N LYS A 191 -19.90 -17.16 -11.45
CA LYS A 191 -20.38 -17.03 -12.84
C LYS A 191 -19.49 -16.11 -13.64
N LEU A 192 -19.34 -16.41 -14.93
CA LEU A 192 -18.77 -15.54 -15.95
C LEU A 192 -19.74 -15.45 -17.12
N PHE A 193 -19.90 -14.26 -17.69
CA PHE A 193 -20.70 -14.05 -18.87
C PHE A 193 -20.06 -13.02 -19.78
N HIS A 194 -19.97 -13.31 -21.07
CA HIS A 194 -19.55 -12.37 -22.09
C HIS A 194 -20.62 -12.28 -23.18
N ALA A 195 -21.22 -11.10 -23.33
CA ALA A 195 -22.30 -10.86 -24.26
C ALA A 195 -21.78 -10.62 -25.68
N PHE A 196 -22.27 -11.39 -26.65
CA PHE A 196 -22.06 -11.14 -28.08
C PHE A 196 -23.12 -11.88 -28.91
N LYS A 197 -23.25 -11.49 -30.18
CA LYS A 197 -24.16 -12.16 -31.11
C LYS A 197 -23.46 -13.36 -31.77
N TRP A 198 -24.09 -14.52 -31.72
CA TRP A 198 -23.60 -15.71 -32.40
C TRP A 198 -23.64 -15.51 -33.93
N PRO A 199 -22.56 -15.86 -34.66
CA PRO A 199 -22.60 -15.92 -36.12
C PRO A 199 -23.37 -17.17 -36.57
N LYS A 200 -23.66 -17.26 -37.88
CA LYS A 200 -24.34 -18.43 -38.48
C LYS A 200 -23.57 -19.74 -38.31
N HIS A 201 -22.24 -19.66 -38.42
CA HIS A 201 -21.34 -20.78 -38.26
C HIS A 201 -20.23 -20.38 -37.28
N PHE A 202 -19.98 -21.21 -36.27
CA PHE A 202 -18.91 -20.97 -35.32
C PHE A 202 -18.29 -22.26 -34.80
N GLU A 203 -17.09 -22.09 -34.27
CA GLU A 203 -16.35 -23.11 -33.55
C GLU A 203 -15.95 -22.60 -32.17
N ILE A 204 -15.96 -23.49 -31.18
CA ILE A 204 -15.50 -23.23 -29.82
C ILE A 204 -14.41 -24.23 -29.45
N ASP A 205 -13.26 -23.72 -29.02
CA ASP A 205 -12.21 -24.48 -28.35
C ASP A 205 -12.37 -24.28 -26.83
N LEU A 206 -12.72 -25.33 -26.09
CA LEU A 206 -13.04 -25.29 -24.66
C LEU A 206 -12.17 -26.27 -23.88
N ALA A 207 -11.29 -25.76 -23.02
CA ALA A 207 -10.53 -26.55 -22.06
C ALA A 207 -10.80 -26.06 -20.62
N LEU A 208 -11.26 -26.97 -19.76
CA LEU A 208 -11.60 -26.73 -18.36
C LEU A 208 -10.81 -27.66 -17.46
N ALA A 209 -10.16 -27.10 -16.44
CA ALA A 209 -9.50 -27.87 -15.37
C ALA A 209 -10.28 -27.74 -14.06
N PHE A 210 -10.30 -28.81 -13.27
CA PHE A 210 -11.11 -28.88 -12.05
C PHE A 210 -10.39 -29.60 -10.91
N THR A 211 -10.68 -29.16 -9.67
CA THR A 211 -9.97 -29.60 -8.46
C THR A 211 -10.75 -30.62 -7.62
N GLY A 212 -11.97 -30.97 -8.01
CA GLY A 212 -12.80 -31.92 -7.26
C GLY A 212 -13.64 -32.79 -8.17
N HIS A 213 -13.87 -34.02 -7.71
CA HIS A 213 -14.54 -35.07 -8.46
C HIS A 213 -15.86 -35.51 -7.81
N PRO A 214 -16.91 -35.74 -8.61
CA PRO A 214 -16.99 -35.37 -10.04
C PRO A 214 -16.97 -33.84 -10.21
N PRO A 215 -16.49 -33.32 -11.35
CA PRO A 215 -16.61 -31.89 -11.64
C PRO A 215 -18.08 -31.50 -11.70
N ASN A 216 -18.38 -30.25 -11.39
CA ASN A 216 -19.73 -29.74 -11.53
C ASN A 216 -19.67 -28.31 -12.06
N PHE A 217 -20.12 -28.12 -13.30
CA PHE A 217 -20.13 -26.83 -13.98
C PHE A 217 -21.27 -26.77 -15.00
N THR A 218 -21.53 -25.56 -15.48
CA THR A 218 -22.42 -25.30 -16.62
C THR A 218 -21.71 -24.38 -17.60
N PHE A 219 -21.69 -24.75 -18.89
CA PHE A 219 -21.23 -23.94 -20.02
C PHE A 219 -22.41 -23.73 -20.97
N ALA A 220 -22.79 -22.49 -21.27
CA ALA A 220 -24.02 -22.20 -22.01
C ALA A 220 -23.87 -21.11 -23.07
N PHE A 221 -24.70 -21.21 -24.11
CA PHE A 221 -24.70 -20.31 -25.27
C PHE A 221 -25.72 -19.17 -25.06
N GLY A 222 -25.71 -18.61 -23.86
CA GLY A 222 -26.59 -17.54 -23.42
C GLY A 222 -26.68 -17.52 -21.90
N LYS A 223 -27.15 -16.40 -21.35
CA LYS A 223 -27.32 -16.21 -19.90
C LYS A 223 -28.62 -16.84 -19.36
N ASP A 224 -29.67 -16.90 -20.18
CA ASP A 224 -30.94 -17.55 -19.83
C ASP A 224 -30.83 -19.07 -19.98
N LEU A 225 -30.39 -19.74 -18.91
CA LEU A 225 -30.16 -21.19 -18.89
C LEU A 225 -31.40 -22.05 -19.17
N TYR A 226 -32.61 -21.50 -19.06
CA TYR A 226 -33.84 -22.23 -19.38
C TYR A 226 -34.00 -22.44 -20.90
N GLN A 227 -33.57 -21.45 -21.69
CA GLN A 227 -33.69 -21.49 -23.15
C GLN A 227 -32.36 -21.81 -23.84
N ALA A 228 -31.24 -21.52 -23.17
CA ALA A 228 -29.92 -21.69 -23.74
C ALA A 228 -29.55 -23.17 -23.94
N LEU A 229 -29.00 -23.45 -25.12
CA LEU A 229 -28.20 -24.64 -25.36
C LEU A 229 -27.00 -24.61 -24.40
N ARG A 230 -26.85 -25.67 -23.61
CA ARG A 230 -25.81 -25.75 -22.58
C ARG A 230 -25.25 -27.16 -22.42
N LEU A 231 -23.99 -27.21 -21.97
CA LEU A 231 -23.36 -28.40 -21.43
C LEU A 231 -23.34 -28.30 -19.90
N GLU A 232 -23.79 -29.35 -19.22
CA GLU A 232 -23.74 -29.42 -17.75
C GLU A 232 -23.41 -30.83 -17.27
N VAL A 233 -22.79 -30.91 -16.09
CA VAL A 233 -22.40 -32.20 -15.51
C VAL A 233 -23.49 -32.71 -14.57
N TRP A 234 -23.97 -33.93 -14.83
CA TRP A 234 -24.95 -34.66 -14.03
C TRP A 234 -24.28 -35.91 -13.48
N SER A 235 -24.01 -35.91 -12.18
CA SER A 235 -23.13 -36.91 -11.54
C SER A 235 -21.75 -36.92 -12.20
N ASP A 236 -21.43 -37.93 -13.01
CA ASP A 236 -20.17 -38.13 -13.74
C ASP A 236 -20.33 -37.93 -15.26
N LYS A 237 -21.54 -37.66 -15.75
CA LYS A 237 -21.82 -37.50 -17.19
C LYS A 237 -21.89 -36.03 -17.57
N LEU A 238 -21.20 -35.68 -18.65
CA LEU A 238 -21.41 -34.42 -19.34
C LEU A 238 -22.62 -34.57 -20.25
N VAL A 239 -23.57 -33.63 -20.15
CA VAL A 239 -24.86 -33.71 -20.83
C VAL A 239 -25.12 -32.40 -21.58
N ALA A 240 -25.56 -32.50 -22.84
CA ALA A 240 -26.06 -31.38 -23.62
C ALA A 240 -27.57 -31.22 -23.38
N VAL A 241 -28.01 -30.00 -23.08
CA VAL A 241 -29.39 -29.69 -22.71
C VAL A 241 -29.91 -28.45 -23.42
N GLN A 242 -31.14 -28.52 -23.95
CA GLN A 242 -31.91 -27.36 -24.40
C GLN A 242 -33.42 -27.65 -24.31
N GLY A 243 -34.15 -26.89 -23.46
CA GLY A 243 -35.56 -27.18 -23.20
C GLY A 243 -35.75 -28.59 -22.64
N THR A 244 -36.50 -29.45 -23.35
CA THR A 244 -36.69 -30.86 -23.02
C THR A 244 -35.67 -31.81 -23.66
N LEU A 245 -34.82 -31.30 -24.56
CA LEU A 245 -33.78 -32.09 -25.21
C LEU A 245 -32.65 -32.34 -24.20
N LEU A 246 -32.28 -33.60 -24.04
CA LEU A 246 -31.21 -34.03 -23.15
C LEU A 246 -30.44 -35.19 -23.77
N GLN A 247 -29.14 -35.00 -24.05
CA GLN A 247 -28.29 -36.02 -24.66
C GLN A 247 -26.94 -36.11 -23.93
N PRO A 248 -26.49 -37.30 -23.51
CA PRO A 248 -25.16 -37.47 -22.93
C PRO A 248 -24.08 -37.24 -23.99
N VAL A 249 -22.99 -36.58 -23.60
CA VAL A 249 -21.82 -36.32 -24.45
C VAL A 249 -20.70 -37.31 -24.14
N LEU A 250 -20.30 -37.42 -22.87
CA LEU A 250 -19.26 -38.35 -22.40
C LEU A 250 -19.38 -38.59 -20.89
N THR A 251 -18.71 -39.63 -20.40
CA THR A 251 -18.51 -39.89 -18.97
C THR A 251 -17.12 -39.42 -18.55
N ILE A 252 -17.06 -38.55 -17.53
CA ILE A 252 -15.81 -38.00 -17.00
C ILE A 252 -15.23 -39.01 -15.99
N GLN A 253 -14.01 -39.46 -16.24
CA GLN A 253 -13.37 -40.47 -15.40
C GLN A 253 -12.92 -39.89 -14.04
N PRO A 254 -12.88 -40.69 -12.95
CA PRO A 254 -12.43 -40.22 -11.64
C PRO A 254 -11.01 -39.63 -11.61
N GLU A 255 -10.13 -40.12 -12.47
CA GLU A 255 -8.74 -39.65 -12.58
C GLU A 255 -8.59 -38.43 -13.52
N GLN A 256 -9.64 -38.10 -14.28
CA GLN A 256 -9.58 -37.07 -15.30
C GLN A 256 -9.75 -35.70 -14.64
N HIS A 257 -8.72 -34.87 -14.58
CA HIS A 257 -8.77 -33.52 -13.96
C HIS A 257 -9.00 -32.37 -14.96
N GLU A 258 -9.01 -32.69 -16.25
CA GLU A 258 -9.16 -31.74 -17.33
C GLU A 258 -10.12 -32.28 -18.39
N LEU A 259 -10.92 -31.37 -18.95
CA LEU A 259 -11.86 -31.64 -20.02
C LEU A 259 -11.54 -30.70 -21.17
N HIS A 260 -11.26 -31.26 -22.34
CA HIS A 260 -11.01 -30.50 -23.56
C HIS A 260 -11.97 -30.97 -24.67
N LEU A 261 -12.77 -30.02 -25.16
CA LEU A 261 -13.78 -30.23 -26.18
C LEU A 261 -13.63 -29.21 -27.31
N ARG A 262 -13.95 -29.65 -28.53
CA ARG A 262 -14.17 -28.78 -29.67
C ARG A 262 -15.64 -28.84 -30.05
N LEU A 263 -16.30 -27.69 -30.13
CA LEU A 263 -17.71 -27.60 -30.52
C LEU A 263 -17.82 -26.87 -31.85
N THR A 264 -18.67 -27.36 -32.76
CA THR A 264 -18.99 -26.67 -34.01
C THR A 264 -20.50 -26.54 -34.14
N TYR A 265 -20.96 -25.38 -34.63
CA TYR A 265 -22.38 -25.13 -34.85
C TYR A 265 -22.61 -24.60 -36.26
N ASP A 266 -23.68 -25.11 -36.88
CA ASP A 266 -24.16 -24.68 -38.19
C ASP A 266 -25.65 -24.33 -38.11
N GLU A 267 -25.98 -23.04 -38.29
CA GLU A 267 -27.36 -22.53 -38.30
C GLU A 267 -28.19 -23.07 -39.47
N SER A 268 -27.56 -23.36 -40.63
CA SER A 268 -28.28 -23.75 -41.85
C SER A 268 -29.01 -25.08 -41.68
N VAL A 269 -28.39 -25.99 -40.93
CA VAL A 269 -28.95 -27.30 -40.55
C VAL A 269 -29.42 -27.36 -39.10
N GLY A 270 -29.04 -26.38 -38.27
CA GLY A 270 -29.39 -26.34 -36.84
C GLY A 270 -28.72 -27.44 -36.02
N VAL A 271 -27.46 -27.76 -36.34
CA VAL A 271 -26.72 -28.89 -35.76
C VAL A 271 -25.55 -28.39 -34.91
N LEU A 272 -25.46 -28.87 -33.67
CA LEU A 272 -24.28 -28.78 -32.83
C LEU A 272 -23.52 -30.11 -32.88
N ARG A 273 -22.22 -30.07 -33.19
CA ARG A 273 -21.32 -31.22 -33.04
C ARG A 273 -20.32 -30.95 -31.93
N VAL A 274 -20.10 -31.96 -31.07
CA VAL A 274 -19.11 -31.94 -29.99
C VAL A 274 -18.08 -33.03 -30.27
N PHE A 275 -16.82 -32.65 -30.29
CA PHE A 275 -15.69 -33.55 -30.48
C PHE A 275 -14.81 -33.58 -29.23
N ASP A 276 -14.14 -34.70 -29.01
CA ASP A 276 -13.05 -34.75 -28.04
C ASP A 276 -11.80 -34.01 -28.55
N PHE A 277 -10.78 -33.92 -27.70
CA PHE A 277 -9.52 -33.25 -28.05
C PHE A 277 -8.75 -33.96 -29.18
N THR A 278 -9.08 -35.22 -29.48
CA THR A 278 -8.49 -36.03 -30.57
C THR A 278 -9.27 -35.95 -31.88
N GLY A 279 -10.37 -35.20 -31.90
CA GLY A 279 -11.20 -35.00 -33.10
C GLY A 279 -12.29 -36.05 -33.30
N ASN A 280 -12.48 -37.00 -32.38
CA ASN A 280 -13.56 -37.97 -32.48
C ASN A 280 -14.89 -37.29 -32.15
N LEU A 281 -15.92 -37.57 -32.95
CA LEU A 281 -17.26 -37.07 -32.70
C LEU A 281 -17.84 -37.76 -31.45
N LEU A 282 -18.18 -36.97 -30.44
CA LEU A 282 -18.81 -37.42 -29.19
C LEU A 282 -20.32 -37.27 -29.22
N LEU A 283 -20.81 -36.20 -29.84
CA LEU A 283 -22.24 -35.91 -29.96
C LEU A 283 -22.52 -35.12 -31.24
N GLU A 284 -23.56 -35.53 -31.97
CA GLU A 284 -24.23 -34.72 -32.98
C GLU A 284 -25.68 -34.45 -32.51
N LEU A 285 -26.04 -33.17 -32.42
CA LEU A 285 -27.29 -32.72 -31.83
C LEU A 285 -28.04 -31.82 -32.81
N GLU A 286 -29.13 -32.33 -33.37
CA GLU A 286 -29.95 -31.64 -34.36
C GLU A 286 -31.07 -30.81 -33.73
N GLY A 287 -31.61 -29.85 -34.48
CA GLY A 287 -32.77 -29.03 -34.09
C GLY A 287 -32.50 -28.02 -32.97
N VAL A 288 -31.22 -27.77 -32.65
CA VAL A 288 -30.82 -26.85 -31.57
C VAL A 288 -30.44 -25.48 -32.09
N LYS A 289 -30.65 -24.45 -31.26
CA LYS A 289 -30.38 -23.05 -31.62
C LYS A 289 -29.76 -22.29 -30.44
N PRO A 290 -28.64 -21.56 -30.63
CA PRO A 290 -28.13 -20.64 -29.62
C PRO A 290 -29.19 -19.61 -29.21
N THR A 291 -29.13 -19.16 -27.96
CA THR A 291 -30.09 -18.16 -27.46
C THR A 291 -29.91 -16.84 -28.19
N VAL A 292 -31.02 -16.26 -28.67
CA VAL A 292 -31.00 -14.93 -29.31
C VAL A 292 -31.13 -13.81 -28.27
N LYS A 293 -31.92 -14.04 -27.21
CA LYS A 293 -32.08 -13.12 -26.08
C LYS A 293 -30.99 -13.41 -25.04
N GLU A 294 -30.29 -12.37 -24.58
CA GLU A 294 -29.12 -12.53 -23.68
C GLU A 294 -28.03 -13.47 -24.25
N SER A 295 -27.76 -13.33 -25.56
CA SER A 295 -26.77 -14.13 -26.29
C SER A 295 -25.34 -13.85 -25.83
N GLY A 296 -24.52 -14.89 -25.82
CA GLY A 296 -23.12 -14.81 -25.42
C GLY A 296 -22.65 -16.13 -24.80
N VAL A 297 -21.47 -16.13 -24.21
CA VAL A 297 -20.92 -17.29 -23.51
C VAL A 297 -21.10 -17.13 -22.01
N TYR A 298 -21.62 -18.17 -21.37
CA TYR A 298 -21.83 -18.24 -19.93
C TYR A 298 -21.08 -19.45 -19.34
N ILE A 299 -20.36 -19.23 -18.23
CA ILE A 299 -19.74 -20.29 -17.43
C ILE A 299 -20.20 -20.15 -15.98
N GLN A 300 -20.54 -21.26 -15.35
CA GLN A 300 -20.82 -21.30 -13.92
C GLN A 300 -20.11 -22.48 -13.26
N ASN A 301 -19.35 -22.18 -12.20
CA ASN A 301 -18.86 -23.21 -11.29
C ASN A 301 -20.01 -23.70 -10.40
N ARG A 302 -20.21 -25.02 -10.31
CA ARG A 302 -21.17 -25.67 -9.41
C ARG A 302 -20.47 -26.66 -8.46
N GLY A 303 -19.15 -26.79 -8.55
CA GLY A 303 -18.31 -27.71 -7.80
C GLY A 303 -17.32 -27.02 -6.86
N LYS A 304 -16.26 -27.76 -6.48
CA LYS A 304 -15.22 -27.30 -5.53
C LYS A 304 -14.21 -26.32 -6.15
N GLY A 305 -14.00 -26.38 -7.47
CA GLY A 305 -13.13 -25.45 -8.17
C GLY A 305 -13.09 -25.70 -9.66
N LEU A 306 -12.96 -24.61 -10.42
CA LEU A 306 -13.00 -24.59 -11.87
C LEU A 306 -12.00 -23.55 -12.40
N THR A 307 -11.24 -23.93 -13.43
CA THR A 307 -10.31 -23.07 -14.15
C THR A 307 -10.61 -23.15 -15.64
N VAL A 308 -10.72 -22.01 -16.32
CA VAL A 308 -10.91 -21.92 -17.77
C VAL A 308 -9.54 -21.83 -18.44
N ARG A 309 -8.98 -22.99 -18.85
CA ARG A 309 -7.66 -23.08 -19.50
C ARG A 309 -7.69 -22.57 -20.94
N ALA A 310 -8.76 -22.90 -21.66
CA ALA A 310 -9.02 -22.35 -22.99
C ALA A 310 -10.52 -22.11 -23.16
N LEU A 311 -10.86 -20.94 -23.70
CA LEU A 311 -12.19 -20.68 -24.23
C LEU A 311 -12.04 -19.71 -25.39
N LYS A 312 -12.14 -20.22 -26.61
CA LYS A 312 -12.06 -19.39 -27.81
C LYS A 312 -13.23 -19.64 -28.72
N VAL A 313 -13.80 -18.56 -29.24
CA VAL A 313 -14.93 -18.61 -30.14
C VAL A 313 -14.51 -18.03 -31.47
N TYR A 314 -14.56 -18.84 -32.52
CA TYR A 314 -14.21 -18.46 -33.87
C TYR A 314 -15.46 -18.41 -34.75
N ARG A 315 -15.55 -17.40 -35.62
CA ARG A 315 -16.45 -17.41 -36.76
C ARG A 315 -15.92 -18.39 -37.80
N GLN A 316 -16.78 -19.29 -38.29
CA GLN A 316 -16.44 -20.16 -39.41
C GLN A 316 -16.95 -19.54 -40.73
N PRO A 317 -16.10 -19.42 -41.78
CA PRO A 317 -16.53 -18.88 -43.07
C PRO A 317 -17.48 -19.81 -43.84
N THR A 318 -17.36 -21.12 -43.61
CA THR A 318 -18.09 -22.18 -44.33
C THR A 318 -18.82 -23.10 -43.37
N ALA A 319 -19.91 -23.70 -43.88
CA ALA A 319 -20.81 -24.60 -43.15
C ALA A 319 -20.19 -25.96 -42.81
N GLU A 320 -19.28 -26.45 -43.65
CA GLU A 320 -18.64 -27.75 -43.44
C GLU A 320 -17.36 -27.59 -42.60
N PRO A 321 -17.23 -28.31 -41.48
CA PRO A 321 -15.93 -28.48 -40.86
C PRO A 321 -15.04 -29.18 -41.89
N THR A 322 -13.84 -28.67 -42.14
CA THR A 322 -12.85 -29.37 -42.96
C THR A 322 -12.75 -30.78 -42.39
N SER A 323 -13.30 -31.79 -43.08
CA SER A 323 -13.31 -33.18 -42.63
C SER A 323 -11.93 -33.82 -42.81
N GLN A 324 -10.88 -33.04 -42.55
CA GLN A 324 -9.53 -33.53 -42.45
C GLN A 324 -9.47 -34.39 -41.20
N GLN A 325 -9.10 -35.66 -41.39
CA GLN A 325 -8.74 -36.57 -40.31
C GLN A 325 -7.43 -36.06 -39.71
N VAL A 326 -7.53 -35.09 -38.80
CA VAL A 326 -6.39 -34.46 -38.13
C VAL A 326 -6.06 -35.27 -36.88
N ASP A 327 -4.79 -35.62 -36.72
CA ASP A 327 -4.30 -36.23 -35.48
C ASP A 327 -3.91 -35.12 -34.49
N PHE A 328 -4.78 -34.87 -33.52
CA PHE A 328 -4.57 -33.81 -32.53
C PHE A 328 -3.55 -34.18 -31.45
N SER A 329 -3.05 -35.43 -31.43
CA SER A 329 -1.89 -35.81 -30.62
C SER A 329 -0.57 -35.35 -31.22
N LYS A 330 -0.59 -34.88 -32.49
CA LYS A 330 0.58 -34.40 -33.23
C LYS A 330 0.61 -32.87 -33.37
N PRO A 331 1.80 -32.28 -33.63
CA PRO A 331 1.95 -30.87 -33.98
C PRO A 331 1.09 -30.50 -35.19
N ARG A 332 0.57 -29.27 -35.18
CA ARG A 332 -0.31 -28.77 -36.24
C ARG A 332 -0.32 -27.24 -36.33
N VAL A 333 -0.62 -26.76 -37.53
CA VAL A 333 -0.74 -25.34 -37.86
C VAL A 333 -2.16 -25.05 -38.34
N TYR A 334 -2.84 -24.12 -37.66
CA TYR A 334 -4.13 -23.59 -38.04
C TYR A 334 -3.93 -22.35 -38.90
N MET A 335 -4.60 -22.33 -40.04
CA MET A 335 -4.56 -21.23 -41.00
C MET A 335 -5.74 -20.27 -40.75
N MET A 336 -5.59 -19.00 -41.15
CA MET A 336 -6.61 -17.95 -41.01
C MET A 336 -7.90 -18.26 -41.78
N ASN A 337 -7.81 -19.06 -42.85
CA ASN A 337 -8.94 -19.53 -43.66
C ASN A 337 -9.68 -20.74 -43.03
N GLY A 338 -9.24 -21.25 -41.88
CA GLY A 338 -9.82 -22.42 -41.19
C GLY A 338 -9.21 -23.76 -41.57
N GLN A 339 -8.27 -23.82 -42.53
CA GLN A 339 -7.53 -25.05 -42.85
C GLN A 339 -6.60 -25.45 -41.71
N ILE A 340 -6.48 -26.76 -41.46
CA ILE A 340 -5.51 -27.32 -40.53
C ILE A 340 -4.45 -28.06 -41.35
N VAL A 341 -3.18 -27.73 -41.13
CA VAL A 341 -2.03 -28.42 -41.73
C VAL A 341 -1.36 -29.23 -40.63
N GLN A 342 -1.28 -30.54 -40.82
CA GLN A 342 -0.62 -31.46 -39.89
C GLN A 342 0.90 -31.30 -40.00
N GLY A 343 1.58 -31.29 -38.86
CA GLY A 343 3.03 -31.24 -38.79
C GLY A 343 3.59 -30.00 -38.11
N GLU A 344 4.90 -29.87 -38.20
CA GLU A 344 5.69 -28.86 -37.54
C GLU A 344 6.00 -27.67 -38.44
N LEU A 345 5.86 -26.46 -37.92
CA LEU A 345 6.20 -25.25 -38.67
C LEU A 345 7.72 -25.05 -38.77
N PHE A 346 8.18 -24.73 -39.97
CA PHE A 346 9.52 -24.24 -40.26
C PHE A 346 9.47 -22.87 -40.92
N VAL A 347 10.16 -21.90 -40.31
CA VAL A 347 10.32 -20.53 -40.80
C VAL A 347 11.78 -20.30 -41.18
N GLN A 348 12.02 -20.00 -42.45
CA GLN A 348 13.31 -19.59 -43.00
C GLN A 348 13.14 -18.23 -43.69
N LYS A 349 14.26 -17.56 -43.99
CA LYS A 349 14.27 -16.17 -44.49
C LYS A 349 13.35 -15.94 -45.68
N ASP A 350 13.32 -16.88 -46.62
CA ASP A 350 12.61 -16.75 -47.89
C ASP A 350 11.48 -17.79 -48.05
N ASN A 351 11.25 -18.63 -47.05
CA ASN A 351 10.34 -19.76 -47.16
C ASN A 351 9.76 -20.20 -45.82
N THR A 352 8.46 -20.49 -45.79
CA THR A 352 7.77 -21.05 -44.62
C THR A 352 7.02 -22.30 -45.05
N TYR A 353 7.20 -23.38 -44.31
CA TYR A 353 6.58 -24.66 -44.63
C TYR A 353 6.23 -25.44 -43.38
N VAL A 354 5.30 -26.38 -43.51
CA VAL A 354 4.96 -27.37 -42.49
C VAL A 354 5.51 -28.72 -42.94
N LEU A 355 6.17 -29.44 -42.02
CA LEU A 355 6.68 -30.78 -42.26
C LEU A 355 5.91 -31.77 -41.37
N ASP A 356 5.18 -32.70 -41.97
CA ASP A 356 4.51 -33.77 -41.23
C ASP A 356 5.51 -34.89 -40.85
N THR A 357 5.10 -35.71 -39.89
CA THR A 357 5.80 -36.88 -39.33
C THR A 357 6.16 -37.94 -40.37
N ASP A 358 5.48 -37.97 -41.51
CA ASP A 358 5.79 -38.84 -42.65
C ASP A 358 6.84 -38.23 -43.61
N GLY A 359 7.32 -37.02 -43.31
CA GLY A 359 8.25 -36.26 -44.14
C GLY A 359 7.58 -35.41 -45.24
N THR A 360 6.25 -35.40 -45.31
CA THR A 360 5.51 -34.58 -46.28
C THR A 360 5.68 -33.11 -45.96
N ARG A 361 6.20 -32.35 -46.93
CA ARG A 361 6.37 -30.91 -46.82
C ARG A 361 5.25 -30.17 -47.54
N GLN A 362 4.67 -29.18 -46.86
CA GLN A 362 3.68 -28.27 -47.41
C GLN A 362 4.12 -26.82 -47.21
N ASP A 363 4.39 -26.09 -48.29
CA ASP A 363 4.71 -24.66 -48.22
C ASP A 363 3.45 -23.85 -47.88
N ILE A 364 3.59 -22.86 -47.01
CA ILE A 364 2.49 -22.01 -46.53
C ILE A 364 2.89 -20.53 -46.48
N ASP A 365 1.89 -19.64 -46.55
CA ASP A 365 2.11 -18.21 -46.27
C ASP A 365 2.13 -17.97 -44.75
N PRO A 366 3.24 -17.45 -44.18
CA PRO A 366 3.34 -17.17 -42.75
C PRO A 366 2.30 -16.15 -42.26
N GLN A 367 1.83 -15.23 -43.12
CA GLN A 367 0.79 -14.26 -42.75
C GLN A 367 -0.59 -14.91 -42.60
N GLN A 368 -0.78 -16.10 -43.17
CA GLN A 368 -2.00 -16.88 -43.03
C GLN A 368 -1.96 -17.82 -41.83
N VAL A 369 -0.89 -17.82 -41.01
CA VAL A 369 -0.82 -18.65 -39.80
C VAL A 369 -1.62 -18.00 -38.68
N SER A 370 -2.68 -18.68 -38.25
CA SER A 370 -3.54 -18.26 -37.14
C SER A 370 -3.02 -18.78 -35.79
N ARG A 371 -2.67 -20.07 -35.73
CA ARG A 371 -2.25 -20.71 -34.49
C ARG A 371 -1.35 -21.89 -34.78
N ILE A 372 -0.35 -22.11 -33.92
CA ILE A 372 0.48 -23.31 -33.93
C ILE A 372 0.25 -23.99 -32.60
N VAL A 373 0.05 -25.31 -32.62
CA VAL A 373 -0.12 -26.12 -31.41
C VAL A 373 0.89 -27.26 -31.43
N GLN A 374 1.67 -27.36 -30.35
CA GLN A 374 2.57 -28.49 -30.11
C GLN A 374 2.06 -29.24 -28.87
N PRO A 375 1.38 -30.38 -29.06
CA PRO A 375 0.87 -31.18 -27.96
C PRO A 375 2.00 -31.88 -27.19
N GLY A 376 1.77 -32.14 -25.89
CA GLY A 376 2.36 -33.30 -25.23
C GLY A 376 3.69 -33.15 -24.49
N ILE A 377 3.83 -32.21 -23.55
CA ILE A 377 4.76 -32.39 -22.41
C ILE A 377 4.05 -31.96 -21.11
N PRO A 378 3.98 -32.81 -20.08
CA PRO A 378 3.45 -32.44 -18.78
C PRO A 378 4.16 -31.21 -18.22
N SER A 379 3.41 -30.28 -17.62
CA SER A 379 4.00 -29.13 -16.96
C SER A 379 4.96 -29.59 -15.86
N ALA A 380 6.26 -29.36 -16.08
CA ALA A 380 7.26 -29.54 -15.04
C ALA A 380 7.20 -28.33 -14.10
N ALA A 381 6.87 -28.55 -12.84
CA ALA A 381 7.05 -27.54 -11.80
C ALA A 381 8.55 -27.26 -11.68
N LEU A 382 8.98 -26.07 -12.08
CA LEU A 382 10.37 -25.67 -11.98
C LEU A 382 10.57 -24.77 -10.78
N ASP A 383 11.71 -24.95 -10.12
CA ASP A 383 12.17 -24.09 -9.04
C ASP A 383 12.70 -22.78 -9.63
N GLN A 384 11.77 -21.93 -10.05
CA GLN A 384 12.02 -20.61 -10.60
C GLN A 384 11.95 -19.59 -9.46
N SER A 385 13.02 -18.82 -9.26
CA SER A 385 13.14 -17.92 -8.11
C SER A 385 12.52 -16.55 -8.35
N VAL A 386 12.24 -16.17 -9.62
CA VAL A 386 11.76 -14.83 -9.98
C VAL A 386 10.72 -14.89 -11.09
N THR A 387 9.68 -14.07 -10.95
CA THR A 387 8.59 -13.88 -11.92
C THR A 387 8.50 -12.41 -12.36
N LEU A 388 8.74 -12.13 -13.64
CA LEU A 388 8.54 -10.81 -14.26
C LEU A 388 7.14 -10.75 -14.92
N LYS A 389 6.37 -9.71 -14.60
CA LYS A 389 5.01 -9.49 -15.11
C LYS A 389 4.89 -8.13 -15.81
N TYR A 390 4.09 -8.11 -16.87
CA TYR A 390 3.67 -6.90 -17.58
C TYR A 390 2.14 -6.73 -17.53
N PRO A 391 1.61 -5.51 -17.72
CA PRO A 391 0.17 -5.26 -17.74
C PRO A 391 -0.63 -6.00 -18.81
N ASP A 392 0.01 -6.49 -19.88
CA ASP A 392 -0.63 -7.25 -20.97
C ASP A 392 -0.54 -8.77 -20.79
N GLU A 393 -0.40 -9.21 -19.53
CA GLU A 393 -0.35 -10.62 -19.11
C GLU A 393 0.86 -11.39 -19.64
N VAL A 394 1.90 -10.69 -20.11
CA VAL A 394 3.21 -11.30 -20.34
C VAL A 394 3.81 -11.67 -18.98
N VAL A 395 4.19 -12.93 -18.83
CA VAL A 395 4.77 -13.50 -17.62
C VAL A 395 5.98 -14.34 -18.01
N LEU A 396 7.15 -13.98 -17.47
CA LEU A 396 8.40 -14.68 -17.70
C LEU A 396 9.00 -15.07 -16.35
N ARG A 397 9.39 -16.33 -16.23
CA ARG A 397 9.93 -16.89 -14.99
C ARG A 397 11.32 -17.48 -15.22
N GLY A 398 12.18 -17.33 -14.23
CA GLY A 398 13.55 -17.81 -14.33
C GLY A 398 14.40 -17.47 -13.11
N LYS A 399 15.70 -17.76 -13.23
CA LYS A 399 16.72 -17.31 -12.28
C LYS A 399 17.35 -16.03 -12.79
N VAL A 400 17.46 -15.02 -11.93
CA VAL A 400 18.12 -13.75 -12.27
C VAL A 400 19.62 -13.96 -12.37
N THR A 401 20.21 -13.58 -13.50
CA THR A 401 21.67 -13.53 -13.68
C THR A 401 22.21 -12.12 -13.50
N GLU A 402 21.46 -11.10 -13.96
CA GLU A 402 21.79 -9.68 -13.85
C GLU A 402 20.50 -8.85 -13.76
N ILE A 403 20.54 -7.76 -13.01
CA ILE A 403 19.44 -6.79 -12.95
C ILE A 403 19.99 -5.37 -12.82
N ASN A 404 19.41 -4.43 -13.57
CA ASN A 404 19.69 -3.00 -13.46
C ASN A 404 18.41 -2.17 -13.63
N SER A 405 18.53 -0.85 -13.78
CA SER A 405 17.39 0.06 -13.89
C SER A 405 16.55 -0.15 -15.15
N GLU A 406 17.11 -0.70 -16.22
CA GLU A 406 16.47 -0.79 -17.54
C GLU A 406 16.07 -2.22 -17.92
N ARG A 407 16.76 -3.23 -17.40
CA ARG A 407 16.58 -4.63 -17.80
C ARG A 407 16.86 -5.62 -16.67
N VAL A 408 16.29 -6.82 -16.81
CA VAL A 408 16.62 -8.02 -16.06
C VAL A 408 16.97 -9.14 -17.02
N ILE A 409 18.04 -9.89 -16.74
CA ILE A 409 18.44 -11.06 -17.52
C ILE A 409 18.04 -12.32 -16.75
N LEU A 410 17.26 -13.18 -17.40
CA LEU A 410 16.69 -14.37 -16.80
C LEU A 410 17.22 -15.63 -17.49
N GLN A 411 17.80 -16.55 -16.72
CA GLN A 411 17.92 -17.94 -17.16
C GLN A 411 16.55 -18.59 -17.04
N THR A 412 15.92 -18.86 -18.19
CA THR A 412 14.58 -19.43 -18.27
C THR A 412 14.66 -20.94 -18.51
N ALA A 413 13.52 -21.61 -18.37
CA ALA A 413 13.39 -23.04 -18.63
C ALA A 413 13.39 -23.38 -20.13
N PHE A 414 12.91 -22.44 -20.93
CA PHE A 414 12.56 -22.64 -22.33
C PHE A 414 13.69 -22.23 -23.29
N ALA A 415 14.71 -21.51 -22.80
CA ALA A 415 15.88 -21.10 -23.56
C ALA A 415 17.16 -21.65 -22.91
N ASP A 416 18.14 -22.05 -23.72
CA ASP A 416 19.48 -22.42 -23.23
C ASP A 416 20.27 -21.16 -22.85
N ASP A 417 20.22 -20.13 -23.70
CA ASP A 417 20.82 -18.83 -23.42
C ASP A 417 19.92 -17.95 -22.54
N PRO A 418 20.49 -17.11 -21.65
CA PRO A 418 19.71 -16.17 -20.84
C PRO A 418 18.92 -15.17 -21.70
N VAL A 419 17.67 -14.92 -21.31
CA VAL A 419 16.78 -13.99 -21.99
C VAL A 419 16.88 -12.61 -21.35
N THR A 420 17.26 -11.61 -22.14
CA THR A 420 17.24 -10.22 -21.70
C THR A 420 15.82 -9.69 -21.73
N CYS A 421 15.35 -9.07 -20.64
CA CYS A 421 14.00 -8.53 -20.53
C CYS A 421 14.04 -7.06 -20.12
N SER A 422 13.43 -6.18 -20.91
CA SER A 422 13.30 -4.76 -20.57
C SER A 422 12.33 -4.56 -19.40
N LEU A 423 12.69 -3.72 -18.43
CA LEU A 423 11.79 -3.31 -17.35
C LEU A 423 10.84 -2.19 -17.78
N ALA A 424 11.01 -1.62 -18.98
CA ALA A 424 10.13 -0.59 -19.52
C ALA A 424 8.72 -1.14 -19.77
N GLY A 425 7.74 -0.63 -19.01
CA GLY A 425 6.36 -1.12 -19.06
C GLY A 425 6.11 -2.41 -18.28
N ALA A 426 7.11 -2.95 -17.57
CA ALA A 426 6.87 -3.99 -16.58
C ALA A 426 5.96 -3.46 -15.47
N SER A 427 5.17 -4.34 -14.85
CA SER A 427 4.32 -3.98 -13.70
C SER A 427 4.91 -4.48 -12.38
N ARG A 428 5.58 -5.64 -12.41
CA ARG A 428 6.14 -6.25 -11.21
C ARG A 428 7.27 -7.23 -11.53
N LEU A 429 8.31 -7.20 -10.70
CA LEU A 429 9.28 -8.28 -10.58
C LEU A 429 9.07 -8.92 -9.20
N HIS A 430 8.62 -10.17 -9.17
CA HIS A 430 8.31 -10.91 -7.94
C HIS A 430 9.41 -11.93 -7.63
N PHE A 431 9.72 -12.11 -6.35
CA PHE A 431 10.74 -13.03 -5.88
C PHE A 431 10.09 -14.22 -5.16
N ASP A 432 10.07 -15.36 -5.83
CA ASP A 432 9.41 -16.61 -5.47
C ASP A 432 10.35 -17.56 -4.71
N THR A 433 11.08 -17.05 -3.70
CA THR A 433 12.08 -17.88 -3.01
C THR A 433 11.43 -18.71 -1.90
N LYS A 434 11.61 -20.04 -1.98
CA LYS A 434 11.05 -21.05 -1.07
C LYS A 434 11.70 -21.09 0.31
N HIS A 435 12.73 -20.28 0.54
CA HIS A 435 13.29 -20.14 1.87
C HIS A 435 12.24 -19.48 2.75
N GLU A 436 11.67 -20.27 3.67
CA GLU A 436 11.06 -19.71 4.88
C GLU A 436 12.15 -18.87 5.54
N THR A 437 12.04 -17.54 5.38
CA THR A 437 12.88 -16.62 6.13
C THR A 437 12.49 -16.78 7.59
N ASN A 438 13.15 -17.71 8.30
CA ASN A 438 13.17 -17.87 9.74
C ASN A 438 13.86 -16.67 10.43
N GLY A 439 13.66 -15.47 9.88
CA GLY A 439 13.98 -14.21 10.51
C GLY A 439 12.73 -13.70 11.20
N THR A 440 12.29 -14.39 12.25
CA THR A 440 11.33 -13.81 13.19
C THR A 440 12.06 -12.67 13.88
N ILE A 441 12.09 -11.48 13.27
CA ILE A 441 12.57 -10.31 13.99
C ILE A 441 11.45 -9.84 14.93
N GLN A 442 11.25 -10.63 15.99
CA GLN A 442 10.69 -10.08 17.21
C GLN A 442 11.64 -8.94 17.62
N ASN A 443 11.08 -7.81 18.04
CA ASN A 443 11.83 -6.68 18.61
C ASN A 443 12.60 -5.82 17.57
N THR A 444 11.89 -5.25 16.58
CA THR A 444 12.45 -4.31 15.58
C THR A 444 11.93 -2.89 15.72
N ASP A 445 12.79 -1.95 15.38
CA ASP A 445 12.39 -0.57 15.14
C ASP A 445 11.62 -0.47 13.81
N MET A 446 10.88 0.61 13.66
CA MET A 446 10.09 0.89 12.46
C MET A 446 10.36 2.31 11.97
N LEU A 447 10.85 2.40 10.74
CA LEU A 447 11.03 3.64 10.00
C LEU A 447 9.74 3.93 9.23
N PHE A 448 9.17 5.10 9.44
CA PHE A 448 7.96 5.56 8.78
C PHE A 448 8.26 6.73 7.86
N HIS A 449 7.71 6.67 6.66
CA HIS A 449 7.80 7.69 5.62
C HIS A 449 6.42 7.96 5.00
N ALA A 450 6.33 8.95 4.10
CA ALA A 450 5.05 9.42 3.56
C ALA A 450 4.20 8.33 2.88
N THR A 451 4.86 7.34 2.26
CA THR A 451 4.21 6.30 1.44
C THR A 451 4.22 4.91 2.08
N GLY A 452 4.71 4.76 3.32
CA GLY A 452 4.83 3.45 3.94
C GLY A 452 5.77 3.37 5.14
N ASN A 453 6.21 2.15 5.43
CA ASN A 453 7.08 1.86 6.54
C ASN A 453 8.06 0.72 6.22
N LEU A 454 9.19 0.71 6.91
CA LEU A 454 10.24 -0.29 6.79
C LEU A 454 10.63 -0.76 8.20
N ARG A 455 10.75 -2.08 8.39
CA ARG A 455 11.24 -2.68 9.65
C ARG A 455 12.76 -2.85 9.63
N GLY A 456 13.39 -2.63 10.77
CA GLY A 456 14.84 -2.68 10.89
C GLY A 456 15.33 -2.30 12.28
N ARG A 457 16.55 -1.78 12.35
CA ARG A 457 17.12 -1.13 13.53
C ARG A 457 17.75 0.19 13.19
N VAL A 458 17.60 1.17 14.09
CA VAL A 458 18.41 2.38 14.06
C VAL A 458 19.73 2.14 14.77
N LEU A 459 20.82 2.55 14.14
CA LEU A 459 22.17 2.50 14.67
C LEU A 459 22.75 3.91 14.71
N PHE A 460 23.51 4.20 15.75
CA PHE A 460 24.25 5.46 15.89
C PHE A 460 25.73 5.10 15.86
N THR A 461 26.41 5.46 14.78
CA THR A 461 27.81 5.10 14.58
C THR A 461 28.65 6.35 14.40
N GLU A 462 29.76 6.42 15.13
CA GLU A 462 30.70 7.52 15.04
C GLU A 462 31.87 7.15 14.13
N ASN A 463 32.22 8.04 13.21
CA ASN A 463 33.37 7.86 12.34
C ASN A 463 34.14 9.18 12.19
N ARG A 464 35.41 9.19 12.61
CA ARG A 464 36.30 10.37 12.62
C ARG A 464 35.67 11.60 13.29
N GLY A 465 35.01 11.41 14.44
CA GLY A 465 34.37 12.49 15.21
C GLY A 465 33.07 13.02 14.60
N ILE A 466 32.48 12.30 13.64
CA ILE A 466 31.17 12.62 13.06
C ILE A 466 30.23 11.46 13.38
N LEU A 467 29.22 11.72 14.19
CA LEU A 467 28.14 10.77 14.42
C LEU A 467 27.32 10.60 13.14
N SER A 468 26.81 9.40 12.87
CA SER A 468 25.86 9.16 11.78
C SER A 468 24.73 8.27 12.26
N THR A 469 23.49 8.66 11.96
CA THR A 469 22.32 7.82 12.18
C THR A 469 22.14 6.91 10.97
N GLN A 470 22.22 5.60 11.20
CA GLN A 470 22.14 4.57 10.17
C GLN A 470 20.91 3.70 10.39
N TRP A 471 20.41 3.13 9.29
CA TRP A 471 19.30 2.20 9.26
C TRP A 471 19.77 0.84 8.76
N GLU A 472 19.48 -0.21 9.53
CA GLU A 472 19.74 -1.60 9.16
C GLU A 472 18.41 -2.31 8.93
N SER A 473 18.03 -2.50 7.67
CA SER A 473 16.82 -3.25 7.31
C SER A 473 17.07 -4.76 7.31
N LEU A 474 16.00 -5.55 7.42
CA LEU A 474 16.09 -7.01 7.24
C LEU A 474 16.73 -7.36 5.89
N GLY A 475 17.73 -8.25 5.93
CA GLY A 475 18.48 -8.73 4.75
C GLY A 475 19.43 -7.70 4.13
N ALA A 476 19.61 -6.53 4.74
CA ALA A 476 20.62 -5.59 4.30
C ALA A 476 22.03 -6.13 4.55
N LEU A 477 22.92 -6.01 3.57
CA LEU A 477 24.31 -6.44 3.71
C LEU A 477 25.12 -5.47 4.58
N LYS A 478 24.73 -4.18 4.61
CA LYS A 478 25.32 -3.13 5.43
C LYS A 478 24.24 -2.12 5.85
N PRO A 479 24.37 -1.47 7.02
CA PRO A 479 23.55 -0.33 7.38
C PRO A 479 23.75 0.85 6.41
N VAL A 480 22.70 1.62 6.18
CA VAL A 480 22.71 2.81 5.30
C VAL A 480 22.48 4.08 6.11
N ARG A 481 23.15 5.18 5.76
CA ARG A 481 22.96 6.46 6.46
C ARG A 481 21.60 7.08 6.11
N LEU A 482 20.89 7.56 7.12
CA LEU A 482 19.62 8.26 6.94
C LEU A 482 19.82 9.65 6.36
N ALA A 483 18.96 10.03 5.42
CA ALA A 483 18.93 11.37 4.88
C ALA A 483 18.02 12.27 5.74
N ASN A 484 18.52 13.43 6.15
CA ASN A 484 17.78 14.40 6.95
C ASN A 484 16.99 15.43 6.11
N ASN A 485 16.84 15.20 4.81
CA ASN A 485 16.17 16.13 3.88
C ASN A 485 14.70 15.76 3.60
N ARG A 486 14.21 14.63 4.14
CA ARG A 486 12.81 14.21 3.98
C ARG A 486 12.17 13.94 5.33
N ALA A 487 10.87 14.19 5.41
CA ALA A 487 10.05 13.90 6.58
C ALA A 487 9.99 12.37 6.84
N ALA A 488 10.71 11.92 7.86
CA ALA A 488 10.68 10.55 8.34
C ALA A 488 10.70 10.51 9.86
N HIS A 489 10.19 9.43 10.45
CA HIS A 489 10.36 9.17 11.87
C HIS A 489 10.59 7.70 12.14
N ILE A 490 11.30 7.42 13.22
CA ILE A 490 11.61 6.08 13.67
C ILE A 490 10.92 5.88 15.00
N ARG A 491 10.15 4.80 15.12
CA ARG A 491 9.69 4.27 16.39
C ARG A 491 10.60 3.15 16.80
N ARG A 492 11.18 3.25 17.99
CA ARG A 492 12.09 2.24 18.50
C ARG A 492 11.36 1.16 19.27
N PHE A 493 11.80 -0.08 19.11
CA PHE A 493 11.38 -1.16 19.99
C PHE A 493 12.23 -1.13 21.24
N LEU A 494 11.59 -0.86 22.37
CA LEU A 494 12.19 -0.90 23.68
C LEU A 494 11.64 -2.13 24.41
N GLN A 495 12.51 -2.98 24.94
CA GLN A 495 12.04 -4.09 25.77
C GLN A 495 11.27 -3.54 26.97
N PRO A 496 10.09 -4.09 27.31
CA PRO A 496 9.37 -3.71 28.52
C PRO A 496 10.20 -4.15 29.73
N THR A 497 11.12 -3.29 30.18
CA THR A 497 11.74 -3.47 31.48
C THR A 497 10.70 -3.06 32.53
N SER A 498 10.69 -3.75 33.68
CA SER A 498 9.83 -3.41 34.82
C SER A 498 10.09 -2.02 35.42
N LYS A 499 11.00 -1.24 34.81
CA LYS A 499 11.43 0.11 35.20
C LYS A 499 11.38 1.12 34.04
N ALA A 500 10.36 1.08 33.17
CA ALA A 500 10.17 2.11 32.14
C ALA A 500 10.08 3.55 32.71
N SER A 501 9.86 3.69 34.03
CA SER A 501 9.88 4.92 34.82
C SER A 501 11.26 5.29 35.43
N GLY A 502 12.36 4.63 35.03
CA GLY A 502 13.66 4.72 35.71
C GLY A 502 14.79 5.47 34.99
N HIS A 503 14.52 6.29 33.97
CA HIS A 503 15.58 6.99 33.23
C HIS A 503 16.08 8.28 33.90
N PHE A 504 15.29 8.84 34.83
CA PHE A 504 15.68 9.95 35.70
C PHE A 504 14.96 9.84 37.05
N ASP A 505 15.49 10.52 38.07
CA ASP A 505 14.88 10.54 39.40
C ASP A 505 13.75 11.60 39.46
N THR A 506 12.51 11.13 39.42
CA THR A 506 11.31 12.00 39.51
C THR A 506 11.19 12.75 40.84
N ALA A 507 11.78 12.23 41.92
CA ALA A 507 11.82 12.95 43.20
C ALA A 507 12.83 14.09 43.16
N GLN A 508 13.96 13.89 42.46
CA GLN A 508 14.96 14.93 42.24
C GLN A 508 14.50 15.99 41.23
N PHE A 509 13.81 15.58 40.15
CA PHE A 509 13.34 16.45 39.07
C PHE A 509 11.81 16.44 38.95
N PRO A 510 11.09 17.03 39.93
CA PRO A 510 9.63 16.93 40.02
C PRO A 510 8.88 17.93 39.13
N HIS A 511 9.54 18.86 38.46
CA HIS A 511 8.89 19.88 37.63
C HIS A 511 9.12 19.58 36.14
N ALA A 512 8.31 20.17 35.28
CA ALA A 512 8.54 20.17 33.84
C ALA A 512 8.50 21.59 33.28
N LEU A 513 9.41 21.89 32.36
CA LEU A 513 9.40 23.12 31.58
C LEU A 513 8.90 22.81 30.17
N HIS A 514 7.98 23.63 29.67
CA HIS A 514 7.48 23.61 28.31
C HIS A 514 8.01 24.85 27.60
N LEU A 515 8.71 24.68 26.47
CA LEU A 515 9.28 25.76 25.68
C LEU A 515 8.27 26.30 24.66
N GLN A 516 8.49 27.54 24.20
CA GLN A 516 7.71 28.15 23.10
C GLN A 516 7.88 27.38 21.78
N THR A 517 8.99 26.66 21.61
CA THR A 517 9.23 25.73 20.49
C THR A 517 8.44 24.43 20.62
N GLY A 518 7.82 24.16 21.77
CA GLY A 518 7.05 22.96 22.09
C GLY A 518 7.84 21.85 22.80
N GLU A 519 9.15 22.00 22.95
CA GLU A 519 9.99 21.06 23.70
C GLU A 519 9.58 20.99 25.18
N THR A 520 9.71 19.82 25.79
CA THR A 520 9.34 19.58 27.19
C THR A 520 10.38 18.71 27.85
N PHE A 521 10.85 19.07 29.04
CA PHE A 521 11.80 18.26 29.78
C PHE A 521 11.62 18.37 31.30
N PRO A 522 11.95 17.29 32.05
CA PRO A 522 11.93 17.30 33.50
C PRO A 522 13.08 18.12 34.07
N CYS A 523 12.79 18.80 35.18
CA CYS A 523 13.74 19.62 35.90
C CYS A 523 13.35 19.82 37.37
N GLN A 524 14.24 20.44 38.12
CA GLN A 524 13.97 21.08 39.40
C GLN A 524 14.18 22.58 39.23
N ILE A 525 13.09 23.33 39.30
CA ILE A 525 13.12 24.80 39.26
C ILE A 525 13.55 25.30 40.64
N THR A 526 14.59 26.13 40.69
CA THR A 526 15.14 26.68 41.94
C THR A 526 14.75 28.14 42.16
N ASP A 527 14.79 28.96 41.11
CA ASP A 527 14.54 30.40 41.19
C ASP A 527 13.96 30.97 39.88
N TYR A 528 13.20 32.06 39.98
CA TYR A 528 12.75 32.87 38.86
C TYR A 528 12.65 34.33 39.27
N ASP A 529 13.30 35.23 38.52
CA ASP A 529 13.38 36.67 38.85
C ASP A 529 12.48 37.56 37.96
N GLY A 530 11.64 36.96 37.12
CA GLY A 530 10.83 37.67 36.13
C GLY A 530 11.45 37.74 34.73
N LYS A 531 12.74 37.40 34.57
CA LYS A 531 13.46 37.38 33.28
C LYS A 531 14.18 36.07 33.04
N THR A 532 14.82 35.51 34.05
CA THR A 532 15.66 34.32 33.96
C THR A 532 15.16 33.28 34.94
N ILE A 533 15.15 32.02 34.50
CA ILE A 533 14.75 30.87 35.30
C ILE A 533 15.99 30.07 35.61
N SER A 534 16.18 29.73 36.88
CA SER A 534 17.23 28.84 37.35
C SER A 534 16.65 27.44 37.60
N PHE A 535 17.31 26.41 37.08
CA PHE A 535 16.86 25.02 37.19
C PHE A 535 18.01 24.02 37.13
N GLN A 536 17.71 22.77 37.46
CA GLN A 536 18.57 21.60 37.22
C GLN A 536 17.79 20.56 36.43
N SER A 537 18.41 19.87 35.48
CA SER A 537 17.75 18.84 34.66
C SER A 537 18.59 17.55 34.60
N SER A 538 17.93 16.42 34.37
CA SER A 538 18.58 15.15 34.11
C SER A 538 19.19 15.04 32.71
N PHE A 539 18.74 15.87 31.76
CA PHE A 539 19.11 15.76 30.34
C PHE A 539 19.88 16.97 29.80
N ILE A 540 19.83 18.10 30.50
CA ILE A 540 20.33 19.40 30.04
C ILE A 540 21.35 19.95 31.03
N SER A 541 22.49 20.42 30.51
CA SER A 541 23.58 20.97 31.34
C SER A 541 23.39 22.44 31.68
N ALA A 542 22.59 23.19 30.92
CA ALA A 542 22.28 24.58 31.24
C ALA A 542 21.53 24.70 32.58
N GLN A 543 21.89 25.72 33.35
CA GLN A 543 21.28 26.01 34.65
C GLN A 543 20.34 27.21 34.60
N HIS A 544 20.39 27.99 33.51
CA HIS A 544 19.63 29.22 33.34
C HIS A 544 19.00 29.30 31.95
N LEU A 545 17.75 29.75 31.87
CA LEU A 545 17.05 30.05 30.61
C LEU A 545 16.31 31.38 30.68
N ASP A 546 16.22 32.08 29.54
CA ASP A 546 15.39 33.28 29.41
C ASP A 546 13.91 32.90 29.40
N SER A 547 13.12 33.61 30.21
CA SER A 547 11.67 33.45 30.30
C SER A 547 10.94 33.58 28.97
N ALA A 548 11.48 34.36 28.01
CA ALA A 548 10.92 34.47 26.67
C ALA A 548 10.93 33.14 25.89
N THR A 549 11.77 32.18 26.29
CA THR A 549 11.82 30.84 25.67
C THR A 549 10.80 29.86 26.27
N ILE A 550 10.17 30.22 27.40
CA ILE A 550 9.28 29.33 28.16
C ILE A 550 7.82 29.62 27.82
N LYS A 551 7.07 28.55 27.53
CA LYS A 551 5.62 28.58 27.35
C LYS A 551 4.87 28.25 28.65
N ALA A 552 5.36 27.28 29.41
CA ALA A 552 4.73 26.93 30.68
C ALA A 552 5.69 26.30 31.69
N PHE A 553 5.34 26.49 32.96
CA PHE A 553 5.88 25.79 34.10
C PHE A 553 4.84 24.79 34.57
N GLU A 554 5.24 23.54 34.79
CA GLU A 554 4.39 22.52 35.38
C GLU A 554 5.05 21.98 36.65
N PHE A 555 4.32 22.02 37.76
CA PHE A 555 4.80 21.59 39.06
C PHE A 555 4.04 20.33 39.45
N SER A 556 4.76 19.25 39.76
CA SER A 556 4.10 18.02 40.21
C SER A 556 3.44 18.22 41.57
N ASP A 557 2.29 17.57 41.75
CA ASP A 557 1.54 17.54 43.00
C ASP A 557 2.40 16.91 44.12
N ARG A 558 2.77 17.69 45.13
CA ARG A 558 3.58 17.21 46.27
C ARG A 558 2.77 16.40 47.29
N THR A 559 1.50 16.07 47.00
CA THR A 559 0.62 15.31 47.89
C THR A 559 -0.04 14.11 47.23
N SER A 560 0.75 13.19 46.68
CA SER A 560 0.39 11.76 46.68
C SER A 560 1.59 10.86 46.38
N VAL A 561 2.33 10.46 47.43
CA VAL A 561 2.70 9.04 47.51
C VAL A 561 1.68 8.41 48.45
N PRO A 562 0.75 7.64 47.88
CA PRO A 562 0.66 6.26 48.24
C PRO A 562 1.25 5.47 47.07
N SER A 563 2.04 4.46 47.42
CA SER A 563 1.90 3.16 46.78
C SER A 563 0.40 2.82 46.64
N ILE A 564 -0.18 3.19 45.50
CA ILE A 564 -1.35 2.50 44.94
C ILE A 564 -0.78 1.40 44.05
N ASP A 565 -0.16 0.41 44.70
CA ASP A 565 -0.38 -0.95 44.27
C ASP A 565 -1.89 -1.19 44.48
N ASN A 566 -2.61 -1.35 43.38
CA ASN A 566 -4.05 -1.65 43.31
C ASN A 566 -5.01 -0.50 43.68
N ILE A 567 -5.40 0.30 42.69
CA ILE A 567 -6.81 0.59 42.36
C ILE A 567 -6.83 1.01 40.88
N HIS A 568 -7.25 0.06 40.05
CA HIS A 568 -7.87 0.23 38.74
C HIS A 568 -7.41 1.41 37.86
N THR A 569 -6.24 1.26 37.24
CA THR A 569 -6.09 1.71 35.85
C THR A 569 -7.06 0.90 34.99
N THR A 570 -8.30 1.39 34.86
CA THR A 570 -9.21 1.01 33.77
C THR A 570 -8.75 1.69 32.48
N ASN A 571 -7.50 1.43 32.12
CA ASN A 571 -7.00 1.50 30.76
C ASN A 571 -6.17 0.23 30.51
N ARG A 572 -6.73 -0.92 30.90
CA ARG A 572 -6.37 -2.17 30.23
C ARG A 572 -6.74 -1.98 28.77
N ARG A 573 -5.72 -1.90 27.93
CA ARG A 573 -5.82 -1.93 26.46
C ARG A 573 -6.96 -2.87 26.07
N HIS A 574 -8.02 -2.34 25.47
CA HIS A 574 -8.88 -3.16 24.65
C HIS A 574 -8.03 -3.55 23.43
N SER A 575 -7.34 -4.68 23.52
CA SER A 575 -6.68 -5.28 22.37
C SER A 575 -7.72 -6.09 21.60
N ILE A 576 -8.26 -5.52 20.52
CA ILE A 576 -9.04 -6.24 19.51
C ILE A 576 -8.06 -6.94 18.56
N THR A 577 -7.51 -8.09 18.94
CA THR A 577 -6.66 -8.84 18.02
C THR A 577 -7.51 -9.37 16.87
N LEU A 578 -7.40 -8.75 15.69
CA LEU A 578 -7.88 -9.33 14.44
C LEU A 578 -6.84 -10.33 13.94
N THR A 579 -7.08 -11.62 14.15
CA THR A 579 -6.26 -12.66 13.52
C THR A 579 -6.88 -13.01 12.17
N LEU A 580 -6.26 -12.56 11.07
CA LEU A 580 -6.44 -13.19 9.76
C LEU A 580 -5.53 -14.42 9.74
N THR A 581 -6.08 -15.58 10.06
CA THR A 581 -5.37 -16.85 9.84
C THR A 581 -5.42 -17.18 8.35
N GLU A 582 -4.37 -16.83 7.61
CA GLU A 582 -4.01 -17.56 6.39
C GLU A 582 -3.30 -18.85 6.82
N GLY A 583 -4.06 -19.93 6.87
CA GLY A 583 -3.52 -21.28 7.00
C GLY A 583 -4.00 -22.09 5.79
N GLU A 584 -3.05 -22.74 5.13
CA GLU A 584 -3.32 -23.68 4.05
C GLU A 584 -4.32 -24.75 4.56
N ASN A 585 -5.48 -24.86 3.89
CA ASN A 585 -6.56 -25.84 4.12
C ASN A 585 -7.70 -25.51 5.12
N LEU A 586 -8.39 -24.36 5.01
CA LEU A 586 -9.76 -24.20 5.54
C LEU A 586 -10.70 -23.49 4.54
N PRO A 587 -12.01 -23.84 4.50
CA PRO A 587 -12.96 -23.29 3.54
C PRO A 587 -13.21 -21.80 3.81
N GLN A 588 -13.04 -20.98 2.76
CA GLN A 588 -13.18 -19.53 2.75
C GLN A 588 -14.58 -19.06 3.22
N ASN A 589 -14.72 -18.85 4.52
CA ASN A 589 -15.62 -17.86 5.11
C ASN A 589 -14.76 -17.09 6.12
N HIS A 590 -14.56 -15.79 5.88
CA HIS A 590 -13.86 -14.92 6.81
C HIS A 590 -14.70 -14.81 8.09
N LYS A 591 -14.48 -15.70 9.05
CA LYS A 591 -15.07 -15.60 10.38
C LYS A 591 -14.23 -14.62 11.18
N ILE A 592 -14.67 -13.36 11.25
CA ILE A 592 -14.12 -12.40 12.19
C ILE A 592 -14.51 -12.87 13.60
N LYS A 593 -13.54 -13.30 14.40
CA LYS A 593 -13.74 -13.57 15.82
C LYS A 593 -13.37 -12.33 16.60
N VAL A 594 -14.38 -11.66 17.14
CA VAL A 594 -14.18 -10.54 18.07
C VAL A 594 -14.18 -11.09 19.49
N PHE A 595 -13.09 -10.87 20.21
CA PHE A 595 -12.98 -11.21 21.62
C PHE A 595 -13.18 -9.95 22.44
N GLU A 596 -14.24 -9.94 23.24
CA GLU A 596 -14.41 -8.92 24.27
C GLU A 596 -13.80 -9.46 25.57
N ILE A 597 -12.85 -8.71 26.13
CA ILE A 597 -12.29 -9.03 27.45
C ILE A 597 -13.05 -8.18 28.45
N SER A 598 -13.93 -8.80 29.24
CA SER A 598 -14.66 -8.08 30.29
C SER A 598 -13.73 -7.66 31.43
N LYS A 599 -14.20 -6.73 32.27
CA LYS A 599 -13.43 -6.12 33.38
C LYS A 599 -12.80 -7.12 34.35
N ASP A 600 -13.29 -8.35 34.40
CA ASP A 600 -12.84 -9.48 35.22
C ASP A 600 -11.81 -10.40 34.52
N GLY A 601 -11.41 -10.11 33.28
CA GLY A 601 -10.41 -10.89 32.53
C GLY A 601 -10.94 -12.15 31.85
N LYS A 602 -12.26 -12.40 31.90
CA LYS A 602 -12.88 -13.49 31.15
C LYS A 602 -13.02 -13.11 29.68
N LYS A 603 -12.54 -13.99 28.79
CA LYS A 603 -12.69 -13.83 27.34
C LYS A 603 -14.10 -14.24 26.94
N LYS A 604 -14.92 -13.30 26.48
CA LYS A 604 -16.21 -13.62 25.86
C LYS A 604 -16.02 -13.59 24.34
N ALA A 605 -16.19 -14.76 23.70
CA ALA A 605 -16.16 -14.86 22.25
C ALA A 605 -17.50 -14.39 21.69
N ILE A 606 -17.52 -13.26 20.99
CA ILE A 606 -18.69 -12.86 20.21
C ILE A 606 -18.51 -13.51 18.84
N THR A 607 -19.27 -14.57 18.61
CA THR A 607 -19.26 -15.30 17.32
C THR A 607 -20.49 -14.87 16.54
N GLY A 608 -20.30 -14.22 15.40
CA GLY A 608 -21.39 -13.79 14.51
C GLY A 608 -20.94 -13.74 13.05
N ASP A 609 -21.88 -14.01 12.14
CA ASP A 609 -21.66 -13.86 10.70
C ASP A 609 -21.82 -12.38 10.33
N PHE A 610 -20.71 -11.67 10.14
CA PHE A 610 -20.68 -10.26 9.74
C PHE A 610 -20.39 -10.15 8.25
N ASN A 611 -21.23 -9.42 7.52
CA ASN A 611 -21.01 -9.11 6.11
C ASN A 611 -21.02 -7.59 5.97
N LEU A 612 -19.93 -7.03 5.44
CA LEU A 612 -19.68 -5.62 5.12
C LEU A 612 -19.05 -4.77 6.23
N ILE A 613 -17.94 -4.09 5.86
CA ILE A 613 -17.30 -2.98 6.58
C ILE A 613 -17.59 -1.73 5.75
N LYS A 614 -18.21 -0.72 6.34
CA LYS A 614 -18.31 0.62 5.72
C LYS A 614 -17.73 1.64 6.68
N SER A 615 -16.87 2.51 6.15
CA SER A 615 -16.38 3.71 6.84
C SER A 615 -17.35 4.85 6.55
N LYS A 616 -17.83 5.52 7.59
CA LYS A 616 -18.52 6.80 7.48
C LYS A 616 -18.04 7.67 8.66
N ASP A 617 -17.56 8.86 8.38
CA ASP A 617 -17.11 9.85 9.38
C ASP A 617 -16.08 9.30 10.41
N GLY A 618 -15.18 8.42 9.96
CA GLY A 618 -14.12 7.85 10.82
C GLY A 618 -14.57 6.73 11.76
N ALA A 619 -15.83 6.30 11.72
CA ALA A 619 -16.32 5.14 12.47
C ALA A 619 -16.45 3.89 11.56
N MET A 620 -16.07 2.72 12.09
CA MET A 620 -16.35 1.42 11.46
C MET A 620 -17.74 0.92 11.85
N LEU A 621 -18.57 0.65 10.85
CA LEU A 621 -19.88 0.01 11.02
C LEU A 621 -19.81 -1.48 10.66
N LEU A 622 -20.11 -2.34 11.64
CA LEU A 622 -20.31 -3.78 11.45
C LEU A 622 -21.80 -4.08 11.38
N ILE A 623 -22.26 -4.68 10.29
CA ILE A 623 -23.66 -5.08 10.13
C ILE A 623 -23.81 -6.53 10.60
N ARG A 624 -24.60 -6.75 11.66
CA ARG A 624 -24.97 -8.08 12.14
C ARG A 624 -26.12 -8.62 11.29
N ASN A 625 -25.93 -9.79 10.69
CA ASN A 625 -26.99 -10.42 9.89
C ASN A 625 -27.98 -11.16 10.81
N ASN A 626 -28.91 -10.43 11.44
CA ASN A 626 -29.98 -11.05 12.23
C ASN A 626 -31.02 -11.68 11.29
N LYS A 627 -30.79 -12.91 10.83
CA LYS A 627 -31.84 -13.72 10.19
C LYS A 627 -32.62 -14.51 11.24
N GLY A 628 -33.84 -14.04 11.54
CA GLY A 628 -34.99 -14.91 11.75
C GLY A 628 -35.89 -14.84 10.49
N PRO A 629 -36.60 -15.91 10.11
CA PRO A 629 -37.43 -15.90 8.90
C PRO A 629 -38.63 -14.97 9.11
N GLY A 630 -38.78 -13.96 8.24
CA GLY A 630 -40.07 -13.28 8.04
C GLY A 630 -40.25 -11.85 8.56
N LYS A 631 -39.19 -11.09 8.92
CA LYS A 631 -39.33 -9.64 9.18
C LYS A 631 -38.42 -8.80 8.29
N ALA A 632 -38.98 -7.71 7.77
CA ALA A 632 -38.29 -6.71 6.95
C ALA A 632 -37.06 -6.13 7.68
N PRO A 633 -36.01 -5.67 6.96
CA PRO A 633 -34.73 -5.35 7.56
C PRO A 633 -34.86 -4.12 8.46
N ASN A 634 -34.70 -4.31 9.76
CA ASN A 634 -34.31 -3.24 10.66
C ASN A 634 -32.88 -3.55 11.12
N PRO A 635 -31.85 -2.86 10.61
CA PRO A 635 -30.47 -3.11 11.00
C PRO A 635 -30.27 -2.72 12.48
N ASP A 636 -29.87 -3.68 13.32
CA ASP A 636 -29.31 -3.38 14.64
C ASP A 636 -27.91 -2.81 14.43
N TRP A 637 -27.79 -1.49 14.60
CA TRP A 637 -26.52 -0.78 14.50
C TRP A 637 -25.72 -1.01 15.79
N MET A 638 -24.49 -1.51 15.65
CA MET A 638 -23.51 -1.46 16.72
C MET A 638 -22.46 -0.42 16.33
N GLU A 639 -22.59 0.79 16.89
CA GLU A 639 -21.49 1.75 16.86
C GLU A 639 -20.39 1.24 17.79
N LEU A 640 -19.28 0.80 17.21
CA LEU A 640 -18.07 0.60 17.98
C LEU A 640 -17.49 1.99 18.25
N PRO A 641 -17.24 2.37 19.52
CA PRO A 641 -16.46 3.57 19.80
C PRO A 641 -15.11 3.40 19.11
N ASN A 642 -14.74 4.40 18.32
CA ASN A 642 -13.51 4.50 17.54
C ASN A 642 -12.36 3.68 18.16
N PRO A 643 -11.99 2.52 17.58
CA PRO A 643 -10.77 1.85 17.99
C PRO A 643 -9.61 2.65 17.41
N ASP A 644 -8.84 3.34 18.26
CA ASP A 644 -7.68 4.19 17.93
C ASP A 644 -6.51 3.49 17.19
N TRP A 645 -6.76 2.37 16.49
CA TRP A 645 -5.74 1.62 15.76
C TRP A 645 -6.37 0.69 14.72
N MET A 646 -6.85 1.25 13.62
CA MET A 646 -6.87 0.52 12.35
C MET A 646 -6.70 1.51 11.20
N GLU A 647 -5.53 1.46 10.57
CA GLU A 647 -5.16 2.30 9.43
C GLU A 647 -5.97 1.92 8.18
N LEU A 648 -6.71 2.87 7.62
CA LEU A 648 -6.82 3.05 6.18
C LEU A 648 -6.03 4.32 5.83
N PRO A 649 -5.33 4.36 4.68
CA PRO A 649 -4.49 5.49 4.33
C PRO A 649 -5.38 6.69 3.98
N ASN A 650 -5.48 7.65 4.88
CA ASN A 650 -5.77 9.04 4.52
C ASN A 650 -4.85 9.94 5.35
N PRO A 651 -4.14 10.90 4.74
CA PRO A 651 -3.10 11.66 5.39
C PRO A 651 -3.76 12.82 6.14
N ASP A 652 -3.98 12.69 7.45
CA ASP A 652 -4.05 13.84 8.36
C ASP A 652 -3.84 13.36 9.82
N TRP A 653 -2.56 13.38 10.21
CA TRP A 653 -1.98 13.61 11.54
C TRP A 653 -2.87 13.37 12.78
N MET A 654 -2.58 12.31 13.54
CA MET A 654 -2.87 12.25 14.98
C MET A 654 -1.58 11.91 15.75
N GLU A 655 -0.94 12.94 16.30
CA GLU A 655 0.14 12.81 17.28
C GLU A 655 -0.46 12.38 18.63
N PHE A 656 0.00 11.26 19.19
CA PHE A 656 -0.37 10.85 20.55
C PHE A 656 0.70 11.36 21.54
N PRO A 657 0.37 12.31 22.43
CA PRO A 657 1.25 12.61 23.56
C PRO A 657 1.23 11.44 24.56
N THR A 658 2.39 10.84 24.79
CA THR A 658 2.60 9.85 25.86
C THR A 658 2.83 10.57 27.18
N ALA A 659 1.89 10.38 28.11
CA ALA A 659 1.98 10.53 29.56
C ALA A 659 2.84 11.65 30.19
N LEU A 660 2.38 12.90 30.05
CA LEU A 660 2.24 13.83 31.18
C LEU A 660 0.89 14.52 30.97
N HIS A 661 -0.04 14.28 31.91
CA HIS A 661 -1.42 14.80 31.98
C HIS A 661 -2.06 15.24 30.64
N LYS A 662 -2.86 14.37 29.99
CA LYS A 662 -3.80 14.82 28.96
C LYS A 662 -4.78 15.84 29.59
N PRO A 663 -4.80 17.13 29.17
CA PRO A 663 -5.93 17.99 29.50
C PRO A 663 -7.17 17.41 28.81
N LYS A 664 -8.26 17.27 29.56
CA LYS A 664 -9.53 16.74 29.05
C LYS A 664 -10.05 17.64 27.91
N THR A 665 -10.37 16.98 26.80
CA THR A 665 -11.33 17.38 25.74
C THR A 665 -11.00 18.55 24.79
N ASN A 666 -11.26 18.31 23.51
CA ASN A 666 -11.03 19.18 22.34
C ASN A 666 -12.11 20.28 22.17
N LYS A 667 -12.68 20.73 23.28
CA LYS A 667 -13.55 21.91 23.39
C LYS A 667 -12.93 22.68 24.54
N LEU A 668 -12.42 23.90 24.33
CA LEU A 668 -11.93 24.67 25.47
C LEU A 668 -13.06 24.71 26.51
N ASP A 669 -12.78 24.24 27.72
CA ASP A 669 -13.73 24.34 28.82
C ASP A 669 -14.16 25.80 28.95
N LYS A 670 -15.45 26.04 29.25
CA LYS A 670 -16.01 27.40 29.33
C LYS A 670 -15.19 28.31 30.26
N GLU A 671 -14.53 27.72 31.26
CA GLU A 671 -13.66 28.40 32.21
C GLU A 671 -12.34 28.83 31.57
N LEU A 672 -11.72 27.97 30.76
CA LEU A 672 -10.53 28.31 29.98
C LEU A 672 -10.83 29.36 28.90
N GLU A 673 -11.95 29.24 28.18
CA GLU A 673 -12.40 30.29 27.24
C GLU A 673 -12.56 31.65 27.95
N ARG A 674 -13.16 31.66 29.15
CA ARG A 674 -13.30 32.87 29.97
C ARG A 674 -11.95 33.41 30.43
N ALA A 675 -11.02 32.53 30.80
CA ALA A 675 -9.69 32.89 31.23
C ALA A 675 -8.87 33.48 30.06
N LEU A 676 -9.02 32.96 28.84
CA LEU A 676 -8.31 33.50 27.67
C LEU A 676 -8.99 34.75 27.07
N THR A 677 -10.26 35.04 27.39
CA THR A 677 -10.97 36.21 26.85
C THR A 677 -10.69 37.49 27.65
N VAL A 678 -9.85 38.39 27.12
CA VAL A 678 -9.47 39.65 27.78
C VAL A 678 -10.64 40.65 27.79
N PRO A 679 -11.04 41.18 28.97
CA PRO A 679 -12.04 42.23 29.06
C PRO A 679 -11.60 43.49 28.32
N ARG A 680 -12.56 44.22 27.71
CA ARG A 680 -12.27 45.39 26.87
C ARG A 680 -11.42 46.47 27.56
N PHE A 681 -11.60 46.67 28.86
CA PHE A 681 -10.83 47.64 29.65
C PHE A 681 -9.33 47.29 29.81
N ASN A 682 -8.96 46.02 29.60
CA ASN A 682 -7.58 45.54 29.70
C ASN A 682 -6.95 45.26 28.34
N ARG A 683 -7.52 45.79 27.24
CA ARG A 683 -7.04 45.54 25.88
C ARG A 683 -5.62 46.07 25.65
N ASP A 684 -5.29 47.22 26.22
CA ASP A 684 -4.00 47.89 26.01
C ASP A 684 -2.86 47.29 26.85
N HIS A 685 -3.21 46.63 27.96
CA HIS A 685 -2.26 46.00 28.89
C HIS A 685 -2.79 44.62 29.32
N PRO A 686 -2.86 43.64 28.40
CA PRO A 686 -3.42 42.35 28.73
C PRO A 686 -2.50 41.58 29.68
N PRO A 687 -3.06 40.78 30.61
CA PRO A 687 -2.27 39.84 31.40
C PRO A 687 -1.61 38.81 30.48
N ASN A 688 -0.36 38.45 30.78
CA ASN A 688 0.43 37.53 29.98
C ASN A 688 0.53 36.12 30.57
N HIS A 689 0.00 35.86 31.77
CA HIS A 689 0.04 34.52 32.37
C HIS A 689 -1.33 34.06 32.89
N ILE A 690 -1.54 32.73 32.85
CA ILE A 690 -2.59 32.03 33.59
C ILE A 690 -1.91 31.10 34.61
N LEU A 691 -2.24 31.28 35.88
CA LEU A 691 -1.93 30.34 36.96
C LEU A 691 -3.08 29.36 37.11
N VAL A 692 -2.76 28.08 37.20
CA VAL A 692 -3.72 26.99 37.44
C VAL A 692 -3.33 26.30 38.74
N ALA A 693 -4.26 26.22 39.69
CA ALA A 693 -4.08 25.51 40.96
C ALA A 693 -4.29 23.99 40.79
N ASN A 694 -3.88 23.18 41.78
CA ASN A 694 -4.17 21.73 41.79
C ASN A 694 -5.67 21.40 41.85
N THR A 695 -6.51 22.38 42.22
CA THR A 695 -7.97 22.31 42.19
C THR A 695 -8.57 22.57 40.80
N ASP A 696 -7.74 22.79 39.78
CA ASP A 696 -8.09 23.30 38.44
C ASP A 696 -8.63 24.73 38.40
N ASP A 697 -8.59 25.47 39.53
CA ASP A 697 -8.93 26.90 39.55
C ASP A 697 -7.92 27.72 38.73
N MET A 698 -8.42 28.63 37.90
CA MET A 698 -7.60 29.44 37.00
C MET A 698 -7.61 30.92 37.39
N MET A 699 -6.42 31.52 37.48
CA MET A 699 -6.22 32.93 37.74
C MET A 699 -5.35 33.59 36.67
N ARG A 700 -5.87 34.64 36.03
CA ARG A 700 -5.10 35.48 35.11
C ARG A 700 -4.25 36.49 35.83
N GLY A 701 -3.06 36.77 35.31
CA GLY A 701 -2.20 37.81 35.86
C GLY A 701 -0.83 37.83 35.22
N LYS A 702 0.17 38.22 36.03
CA LYS A 702 1.57 38.24 35.66
C LYS A 702 2.38 37.45 36.68
N PHE A 703 3.15 36.49 36.21
CA PHE A 703 4.13 35.80 37.04
C PHE A 703 5.32 36.74 37.31
N LEU A 704 5.61 37.00 38.59
CA LEU A 704 6.62 37.99 38.99
C LEU A 704 7.94 37.35 39.43
N GLY A 705 7.88 36.17 40.03
CA GLY A 705 9.07 35.49 40.54
C GLY A 705 8.75 34.25 41.36
N LEU A 706 9.73 33.37 41.55
CA LEU A 706 9.64 32.19 42.39
C LEU A 706 10.93 32.07 43.17
N ASN A 707 10.84 31.98 44.50
CA ASN A 707 12.00 31.69 45.35
C ASN A 707 11.78 30.34 46.03
N GLY A 708 12.20 29.25 45.37
CA GLY A 708 12.23 27.85 45.83
C GLY A 708 10.92 27.18 46.26
N GLN A 709 10.14 27.83 47.13
CA GLN A 709 8.91 27.32 47.74
C GLN A 709 7.71 28.25 47.52
N MET A 710 7.95 29.55 47.30
CA MET A 710 6.89 30.56 47.19
C MET A 710 6.94 31.25 45.84
N LEU A 711 5.77 31.33 45.21
CA LEU A 711 5.49 31.99 43.96
C LEU A 711 4.92 33.40 44.19
N GLN A 712 5.46 34.40 43.52
CA GLN A 712 4.90 35.74 43.42
C GLN A 712 4.10 35.91 42.13
N PHE A 713 2.81 36.23 42.25
CA PHE A 713 1.92 36.42 41.11
C PHE A 713 1.08 37.68 41.29
N ASP A 714 0.99 38.54 40.28
CA ASP A 714 0.15 39.74 40.30
C ASP A 714 -1.14 39.51 39.52
N SER A 715 -2.29 39.70 40.17
CA SER A 715 -3.60 39.66 39.52
C SER A 715 -4.46 40.82 40.00
N LYS A 716 -5.04 41.58 39.06
CA LYS A 716 -5.89 42.75 39.34
C LYS A 716 -5.21 43.75 40.31
N LEU A 717 -3.93 44.04 40.09
CA LEU A 717 -3.12 44.96 40.91
C LEU A 717 -2.93 44.50 42.36
N ARG A 718 -3.04 43.19 42.61
CA ARG A 718 -2.76 42.57 43.91
C ARG A 718 -1.67 41.52 43.72
N LYS A 719 -0.60 41.64 44.50
CA LYS A 719 0.46 40.64 44.58
C LYS A 719 0.04 39.53 45.54
N PHE A 720 0.10 38.30 45.06
CA PHE A 720 -0.16 37.08 45.80
C PHE A 720 1.15 36.32 45.99
N SER A 721 1.35 35.80 47.19
CA SER A 721 2.41 34.85 47.51
C SER A 721 1.76 33.48 47.68
N VAL A 722 2.01 32.56 46.76
CA VAL A 722 1.35 31.24 46.70
C VAL A 722 2.41 30.14 46.89
N PRO A 723 2.21 29.19 47.82
CA PRO A 723 3.06 28.01 47.90
C PRO A 723 3.07 27.21 46.60
N ILE A 724 4.25 26.80 46.13
CA ILE A 724 4.43 26.06 44.86
C ILE A 724 3.66 24.74 44.83
N ASP A 725 3.50 24.08 45.98
CA ASP A 725 2.77 22.82 46.14
C ASP A 725 1.26 22.93 45.89
N ARG A 726 0.70 24.15 45.82
CA ARG A 726 -0.70 24.41 45.47
C ARG A 726 -0.92 24.74 44.00
N VAL A 727 0.16 24.94 43.25
CA VAL A 727 0.13 25.39 41.86
C VAL A 727 0.40 24.19 40.97
N ALA A 728 -0.51 23.88 40.05
CA ALA A 728 -0.31 22.81 39.08
C ALA A 728 0.56 23.30 37.93
N ARG A 729 0.27 24.49 37.40
CA ARG A 729 0.98 25.06 36.25
C ARG A 729 0.82 26.56 36.12
N ILE A 730 1.76 27.17 35.42
CA ILE A 730 1.71 28.57 34.98
C ILE A 730 1.99 28.60 33.50
N VAL A 731 1.07 29.18 32.73
CA VAL A 731 1.12 29.21 31.27
C VAL A 731 1.25 30.65 30.81
N ASP A 732 2.26 30.95 30.00
CA ASP A 732 2.35 32.18 29.24
C ASP A 732 1.28 32.15 28.14
N VAL A 733 0.40 33.13 28.15
CA VAL A 733 -0.73 33.28 27.23
C VAL A 733 -0.61 34.51 26.35
N SER A 734 0.56 35.16 26.35
CA SER A 734 0.82 36.31 25.49
C SER A 734 0.67 35.95 24.01
N ASP A 735 0.12 36.90 23.26
CA ASP A 735 -0.04 36.75 21.81
C ASP A 735 1.23 37.26 21.12
N ASN A 736 2.09 36.33 20.71
CA ASN A 736 3.32 36.65 19.98
C ASN A 736 3.07 37.31 18.61
N THR A 737 1.82 37.33 18.10
CA THR A 737 1.50 38.05 16.86
C THR A 737 1.36 39.57 17.06
N LEU A 738 1.00 40.03 18.26
CA LEU A 738 0.73 41.46 18.53
C LEU A 738 2.01 42.29 18.77
N GLN A 739 3.12 41.68 19.18
CA GLN A 739 4.39 42.41 19.38
C GLN A 739 5.04 42.89 18.07
N SER A 740 4.72 42.28 16.92
CA SER A 740 5.21 42.71 15.61
C SER A 740 4.53 44.00 15.08
N SER A 741 3.42 44.41 15.69
CA SER A 741 2.60 45.55 15.24
C SER A 741 2.74 46.83 16.09
N ALA A 742 3.52 46.78 17.17
CA ALA A 742 3.69 47.90 18.11
C ALA A 742 5.09 48.59 18.05
N LEU A 743 5.88 48.31 17.02
CA LEU A 743 7.09 49.07 16.68
C LEU A 743 6.88 49.73 15.32
N GLY A 744 6.35 50.95 15.38
CA GLY A 744 6.11 51.77 14.19
C GLY A 744 5.75 53.21 14.54
N LYS A 745 6.74 53.95 15.06
CA LYS A 745 7.05 55.37 14.74
C LYS A 745 8.08 55.90 15.74
N ASP A 746 9.34 55.75 15.41
CA ASP A 746 10.30 56.86 15.43
C ASP A 746 11.52 56.50 14.57
N GLU A 747 11.93 57.45 13.74
CA GLU A 747 13.05 57.35 12.81
C GLU A 747 14.40 57.41 13.53
N SER A 748 15.39 56.75 12.92
CA SER A 748 16.84 56.87 13.13
C SER A 748 17.44 56.32 14.43
N ASP A 749 17.91 55.07 14.41
CA ASP A 749 19.36 54.77 14.32
C ASP A 749 19.58 53.26 14.06
N LYS A 750 20.56 52.91 13.23
CA LYS A 750 20.90 51.52 12.92
C LYS A 750 21.81 50.94 14.00
N GLN A 751 21.26 50.21 14.96
CA GLN A 751 22.03 49.26 15.77
C GLN A 751 21.28 47.93 15.88
N GLU A 752 21.89 46.88 15.32
CA GLU A 752 21.53 45.46 15.53
C GLU A 752 21.51 45.12 17.03
N PRO A 753 20.54 44.33 17.52
CA PRO A 753 20.61 43.79 18.87
C PRO A 753 21.75 42.78 18.97
N LEU A 754 22.65 43.02 19.92
CA LEU A 754 23.78 42.17 20.29
C LEU A 754 23.30 40.79 20.76
N LEU A 755 23.28 39.81 19.86
CA LEU A 755 23.35 38.39 20.24
C LEU A 755 24.75 38.12 20.80
N LEU A 756 24.78 37.56 22.01
CA LEU A 756 25.98 37.13 22.73
C LEU A 756 26.91 36.33 21.81
N LYS A 757 28.11 36.88 21.57
CA LYS A 757 29.24 36.18 20.96
C LYS A 757 29.64 35.03 21.88
N ALA A 758 29.16 33.82 21.59
CA ALA A 758 29.83 32.61 22.05
C ALA A 758 31.09 32.41 21.19
N GLU A 759 32.25 32.38 21.83
CA GLU A 759 33.54 32.18 21.17
C GLU A 759 33.55 30.87 20.37
N SER A 760 33.66 31.01 19.06
CA SER A 760 33.74 29.91 18.11
C SER A 760 35.10 29.20 18.23
N ARG A 761 35.16 28.09 18.96
CA ARG A 761 36.11 27.01 18.63
C ARG A 761 35.64 26.40 17.32
N LYS A 762 36.45 26.51 16.27
CA LYS A 762 36.19 25.99 14.92
C LYS A 762 36.07 24.46 14.99
N PHE A 763 34.86 23.93 14.97
CA PHE A 763 34.59 22.56 14.56
C PHE A 763 34.18 22.53 13.09
N PRO A 764 34.56 21.48 12.32
CA PRO A 764 34.15 21.37 10.92
C PRO A 764 32.63 21.32 10.85
N LYS A 765 32.05 22.10 9.93
CA LYS A 765 30.62 22.17 9.64
C LYS A 765 30.15 20.81 9.10
N ALA A 766 29.81 19.87 9.98
CA ALA A 766 29.20 18.61 9.61
C ALA A 766 27.70 18.79 9.38
N ILE A 767 27.17 18.04 8.42
CA ILE A 767 25.87 18.21 7.75
C ILE A 767 24.74 17.59 8.62
N GLN A 768 24.65 17.92 9.90
CA GLN A 768 23.57 17.39 10.75
C GLN A 768 22.54 18.45 11.07
N SER A 769 21.36 18.28 10.48
CA SER A 769 20.15 19.00 10.86
C SER A 769 19.68 18.50 12.23
N GLU A 770 19.13 19.41 13.05
CA GLU A 770 18.53 19.10 14.35
C GLU A 770 17.56 17.90 14.25
N VAL A 771 17.64 17.00 15.22
CA VAL A 771 16.71 15.89 15.39
C VAL A 771 15.78 16.18 16.56
N ARG A 772 14.56 15.65 16.50
CA ARG A 772 13.65 15.63 17.65
C ARG A 772 13.59 14.23 18.21
N VAL A 773 13.86 14.10 19.51
CA VAL A 773 13.66 12.85 20.25
C VAL A 773 12.45 12.96 21.16
N THR A 774 11.67 11.90 21.24
CA THR A 774 10.65 11.72 22.29
C THR A 774 11.07 10.56 23.16
N LEU A 775 11.15 10.80 24.46
CA LEU A 775 11.58 9.81 25.43
C LEU A 775 10.37 9.05 26.01
N THR A 776 10.61 7.91 26.64
CA THR A 776 9.57 7.05 27.25
C THR A 776 8.79 7.72 28.39
N ASP A 777 9.33 8.79 28.96
CA ASP A 777 8.70 9.61 30.00
C ASP A 777 7.85 10.77 29.43
N GLY A 778 7.78 10.91 28.10
CA GLY A 778 7.08 11.98 27.41
C GLY A 778 7.92 13.23 27.11
N SER A 779 9.17 13.30 27.58
CA SER A 779 10.07 14.41 27.28
C SER A 779 10.32 14.53 25.77
N MET A 780 10.37 15.76 25.30
CA MET A 780 10.63 16.11 23.90
C MET A 780 11.78 17.10 23.83
N LEU A 781 12.85 16.74 23.15
CA LEU A 781 14.07 17.52 23.04
C LEU A 781 14.47 17.64 21.57
N ILE A 782 14.90 18.83 21.15
CA ILE A 782 15.42 19.13 19.82
C ILE A 782 16.88 19.57 19.93
N PHE A 783 17.76 18.86 19.26
CA PHE A 783 19.19 19.16 19.29
C PHE A 783 19.92 18.59 18.08
N GLU A 784 21.11 19.12 17.81
CA GLU A 784 22.07 18.52 16.90
C GLU A 784 22.81 17.38 17.64
N PRO A 785 22.66 16.12 17.21
CA PRO A 785 23.35 15.01 17.84
C PRO A 785 24.84 15.04 17.44
N LEU A 786 25.75 14.85 18.40
CA LEU A 786 27.19 15.02 18.20
C LEU A 786 27.96 13.72 18.35
N GLU A 787 27.67 12.94 19.39
CA GLU A 787 28.36 11.67 19.68
C GLU A 787 27.47 10.71 20.50
N VAL A 788 27.91 9.45 20.60
CA VAL A 788 27.33 8.47 21.50
C VAL A 788 28.40 8.01 22.48
N GLN A 789 28.19 8.30 23.76
CA GLN A 789 29.10 7.94 24.84
C GLN A 789 28.32 7.24 25.94
N GLU A 790 28.84 6.11 26.44
CA GLU A 790 28.27 5.37 27.58
C GLU A 790 26.77 5.06 27.46
N GLY A 791 26.30 4.77 26.23
CA GLY A 791 24.88 4.48 25.97
C GLY A 791 23.96 5.70 26.00
N LYS A 792 24.51 6.92 25.98
CA LYS A 792 23.79 8.18 25.86
C LYS A 792 24.08 8.83 24.52
N LEU A 793 23.07 9.47 23.95
CA LEU A 793 23.20 10.35 22.80
C LEU A 793 23.49 11.76 23.32
N ILE A 794 24.68 12.27 23.02
CA ILE A 794 25.14 13.60 23.41
C ILE A 794 24.98 14.53 22.22
N GLY A 795 24.54 15.76 22.48
CA GLY A 795 24.33 16.76 21.45
C GLY A 795 24.24 18.18 21.97
N ARG A 796 23.85 19.10 21.09
CA ARG A 796 23.74 20.53 21.42
C ARG A 796 22.46 21.15 20.87
N SER A 797 21.72 21.84 21.73
CA SER A 797 20.60 22.71 21.40
C SER A 797 21.06 24.17 21.32
N SER A 798 20.45 24.92 20.41
CA SER A 798 20.64 26.37 20.32
C SER A 798 19.98 27.14 21.48
N ILE A 799 19.04 26.51 22.20
CA ILE A 799 18.27 27.14 23.28
C ILE A 799 18.93 26.88 24.64
N TYR A 800 19.27 25.62 24.92
CA TYR A 800 19.71 25.18 26.26
C TYR A 800 21.08 24.48 26.28
N GLY A 801 21.87 24.62 25.20
CA GLY A 801 23.25 24.15 25.18
C GLY A 801 23.39 22.64 25.13
N GLU A 802 24.27 22.06 25.94
CA GLU A 802 24.60 20.64 25.90
C GLU A 802 23.44 19.76 26.40
N VAL A 803 23.22 18.65 25.68
CA VAL A 803 22.12 17.70 25.90
C VAL A 803 22.69 16.30 25.98
N SER A 804 22.24 15.49 26.94
CA SER A 804 22.65 14.11 27.11
C SER A 804 21.43 13.24 27.44
N VAL A 805 20.98 12.42 26.48
CA VAL A 805 19.81 11.54 26.64
C VAL A 805 20.18 10.06 26.59
N PRO A 806 19.71 9.20 27.50
CA PRO A 806 19.96 7.76 27.42
C PRO A 806 19.33 7.17 26.15
N LEU A 807 20.11 6.44 25.33
CA LEU A 807 19.59 5.78 24.13
C LEU A 807 18.44 4.82 24.44
N SER A 808 18.47 4.16 25.59
CA SER A 808 17.41 3.25 26.04
C SER A 808 16.08 3.95 26.36
N SER A 809 16.08 5.28 26.51
CA SER A 809 14.87 6.08 26.76
C SER A 809 14.23 6.64 25.50
N ILE A 810 14.92 6.64 24.34
CA ILE A 810 14.40 7.22 23.10
C ILE A 810 13.35 6.29 22.50
N GLU A 811 12.08 6.70 22.55
CA GLU A 811 10.95 5.99 21.93
C GLU A 811 10.77 6.39 20.46
N TYR A 812 10.85 7.69 20.16
CA TYR A 812 10.73 8.21 18.80
C TYR A 812 11.91 9.12 18.43
N LEU A 813 12.33 9.03 17.17
CA LEU A 813 13.31 9.90 16.54
C LEU A 813 12.71 10.50 15.27
N TYR A 814 12.61 11.82 15.18
CA TYR A 814 12.10 12.53 14.00
C TYR A 814 13.22 13.25 13.27
N LEU A 815 13.17 13.17 11.93
CA LEU A 815 14.21 13.67 11.03
C LEU A 815 13.61 14.65 10.01
N GLY A 816 14.44 15.57 9.51
CA GLY A 816 14.06 16.58 8.51
C GLY A 816 13.01 17.57 9.03
N GLU A 817 12.09 18.00 8.17
CA GLU A 817 11.05 18.97 8.53
C GLU A 817 10.18 18.51 9.72
N LYS A 818 10.03 17.21 9.92
CA LYS A 818 9.30 16.63 11.06
C LYS A 818 9.99 16.81 12.42
N ALA A 819 11.28 17.16 12.44
CA ALA A 819 11.93 17.53 13.69
C ALA A 819 11.37 18.84 14.26
N LYS A 820 10.81 19.72 13.41
CA LYS A 820 10.37 21.08 13.78
C LYS A 820 8.86 21.29 13.74
N SER A 821 8.13 20.38 13.10
CA SER A 821 6.67 20.48 12.93
C SER A 821 5.95 19.54 13.88
N PHE A 822 5.42 20.06 14.98
CA PHE A 822 4.60 19.31 15.94
C PHE A 822 3.73 20.22 16.79
N LYS A 823 2.68 19.65 17.38
CA LYS A 823 1.74 20.40 18.20
C LYS A 823 2.30 20.60 19.60
N ALA A 824 2.63 21.83 19.95
CA ALA A 824 3.14 22.18 21.26
C ALA A 824 2.06 22.10 22.34
N ALA A 825 2.45 21.75 23.56
CA ALA A 825 1.57 21.90 24.71
C ALA A 825 1.21 23.38 24.89
N PHE A 826 -0.05 23.66 25.23
CA PHE A 826 -0.57 25.02 25.42
C PHE A 826 -0.48 25.96 24.22
N GLU A 827 -0.19 25.48 23.01
CA GLU A 827 -0.10 26.30 21.78
C GLU A 827 -1.38 27.12 21.53
N LYS A 828 -2.54 26.56 21.88
CA LYS A 828 -3.85 27.21 21.74
C LYS A 828 -4.21 28.17 22.87
N TRP A 829 -3.42 28.21 23.95
CA TRP A 829 -3.64 29.08 25.11
C TRP A 829 -3.04 30.45 24.81
N ASN A 830 -3.73 31.20 23.96
CA ASN A 830 -3.40 32.58 23.66
C ASN A 830 -4.61 33.45 24.00
N ILE A 831 -4.34 34.61 24.59
CA ILE A 831 -5.37 35.59 24.90
C ILE A 831 -6.13 36.03 23.63
N ARG A 832 -7.41 36.33 23.78
CA ARG A 832 -8.26 36.85 22.71
C ARG A 832 -9.08 38.03 23.23
N PRO A 833 -9.25 39.11 22.46
CA PRO A 833 -10.10 40.21 22.88
C PRO A 833 -11.57 39.77 22.94
N ALA A 834 -12.31 40.27 23.93
CA ALA A 834 -13.77 40.10 23.96
C ALA A 834 -14.41 40.71 22.70
N LYS A 835 -15.39 40.01 22.10
CA LYS A 835 -16.12 40.52 20.91
C LYS A 835 -16.68 41.91 21.16
N GLU A 836 -16.55 42.79 20.17
CA GLU A 836 -17.23 44.08 20.16
C GLU A 836 -18.74 43.87 20.21
N PRO A 837 -19.51 44.78 20.84
CA PRO A 837 -20.94 44.68 20.82
C PRO A 837 -21.41 44.89 19.39
N ALA A 838 -22.20 43.95 18.86
CA ALA A 838 -22.91 44.18 17.62
C ALA A 838 -23.99 45.22 17.90
N TYR A 839 -23.69 46.49 17.65
CA TYR A 839 -24.75 47.49 17.51
C TYR A 839 -25.49 47.08 16.24
N GLY A 840 -26.74 46.64 16.38
CA GLY A 840 -27.60 46.49 15.23
C GLY A 840 -27.70 47.86 14.56
N ASP A 841 -27.56 47.90 13.25
CA ASP A 841 -27.90 49.08 12.45
C ASP A 841 -29.40 49.33 12.60
N ASN A 842 -29.79 50.06 13.63
CA ASN A 842 -31.05 50.79 13.68
C ASN A 842 -30.88 51.98 14.64
N PRO A 843 -31.14 53.22 14.17
CA PRO A 843 -30.93 54.45 14.92
C PRO A 843 -31.80 54.58 16.17
#